data_AF-A0A067E985-F1
#
_entry.id   AF-A0A067E985-F1
#
_cell.length_a   1.000
_cell.length_b   1.000
_cell.length_c   1.000
_cell.angle_alpha   90.00
_cell.angle_beta   90.00
_cell.angle_gamma   90.00
#
_symmetry.space_group_name_H-M   'P 1'
#
loop_
_entity.id
_entity.type
_entity.pdbx_description
1 polymer ?
#
loop_
_entity_poly.entity_id
_entity_poly.type
_entity_poly.pdbx_seq_one_letter_code
_entity_poly.pdbx_strand_id
1 'polypeptide(L)'
;EHIDYDIVRSSNPDLRKPIVRINIYRQHRQTIQYMEPHEHEKLAQVELLVIDEAAAIPLPVVRSLLGPYLVFLSSTVNGYEGTGRSLSLKLLHQLEQQSHMPAKGVEGSAHGCLFKKIELSESIRYAPGDPIESWLNGLLCLDVMNSIPHINSECDLYYVNRDTLFSYHKESELFLQRMMALYVSSHYKNSPNDLQLMADAPAHHLFVLLGPVDESKNQLPDILCVIQVCLEGQISRRSVLKSFSEGHQPSGDQIPWKFSEQFRDAVFPSLSGARIVRIATHPSAMRLGYGSTAVELLTRYYEGQLTTFSEIDVEDTVETPEVRVTEAAKKVSLLEENIKPKTNLPPLLVHLRERQPEKLNYIGVSFGLTLDLFRFWRKHKFAPFYVSQNANAVTGEHTCMVLKPLHSEDIEVNESDEWGFFGPFYRDFKQRFFWLLVQHKLQRMDYKLLMSVLDPKINFKELDPRQDNSDKFLKSLTGVFSANDILRLKDYTNGLIEHYAILDLVPRLAHLYFQEKLPVTLSYVQAAVLLYIGMLGQDISCIQEQMKLEADRIFVLFRKVMTKLTDYLYEISSEEIKTAPPRLKEGAFEPHNISLDEDLNDGAEQFEEGMKTKMEGLLNPELLQQYAIVDKNADLEKALQSGGGKIAAGGVISVKSSKSKIDKPAKHKESHQSGKKRNKDVSGSKSNKKRKS
;
A
#
# COMPACT_ATOMS: atom_id res chain seq x y z
N GLU A 1 21.08 -10.80 52.92
CA GLU A 1 19.60 -10.86 52.98
C GLU A 1 18.93 -11.47 51.73
N HIS A 2 19.68 -11.84 50.69
CA HIS A 2 19.13 -12.52 49.50
C HIS A 2 19.91 -13.82 49.20
N ILE A 3 19.85 -14.81 50.10
CA ILE A 3 20.53 -16.11 49.90
C ILE A 3 19.70 -17.01 48.96
N ASP A 4 18.38 -16.82 48.96
CA ASP A 4 17.43 -17.72 48.31
C ASP A 4 17.04 -17.27 46.89
N TYR A 5 17.47 -16.09 46.44
CA TYR A 5 17.15 -15.59 45.09
C TYR A 5 18.18 -14.60 44.52
N ASP A 6 18.24 -14.53 43.19
CA ASP A 6 19.05 -13.60 42.40
C ASP A 6 18.16 -12.74 41.49
N ILE A 7 18.48 -11.44 41.39
CA ILE A 7 17.71 -10.45 40.63
C ILE A 7 18.57 -9.91 39.49
N VAL A 8 18.12 -10.14 38.25
CA VAL A 8 18.71 -9.55 37.05
C VAL A 8 17.90 -8.32 36.64
N ARG A 9 18.59 -7.18 36.53
CA ARG A 9 18.00 -5.90 36.11
C ARG A 9 18.31 -5.62 34.63
N SER A 10 17.43 -4.88 33.98
CA SER A 10 17.62 -4.46 32.59
C SER A 10 18.89 -3.61 32.43
N SER A 11 19.62 -3.85 31.34
CA SER A 11 20.79 -3.08 30.93
C SER A 11 20.42 -1.81 30.15
N ASN A 12 19.16 -1.67 29.72
CA ASN A 12 18.71 -0.49 28.96
C ASN A 12 18.58 0.74 29.87
N PRO A 13 19.18 1.89 29.51
CA PRO A 13 19.11 3.12 30.30
C PRO A 13 17.74 3.81 30.26
N ASP A 14 16.94 3.60 29.21
CA ASP A 14 15.64 4.25 29.00
C ASP A 14 14.54 3.70 29.91
N LEU A 15 14.60 2.40 30.20
CA LEU A 15 13.76 1.75 31.21
C LEU A 15 14.52 1.90 32.53
N ARG A 16 13.96 2.52 33.56
CA ARG A 16 14.58 2.82 34.86
C ARG A 16 15.08 1.57 35.64
N LYS A 17 16.02 0.81 35.07
CA LYS A 17 16.55 -0.50 35.49
C LYS A 17 15.48 -1.44 36.09
N PRO A 18 14.38 -1.74 35.37
CA PRO A 18 13.37 -2.68 35.87
C PRO A 18 13.99 -4.05 36.11
N ILE A 19 13.40 -4.79 37.05
CA ILE A 19 13.73 -6.19 37.28
C ILE A 19 13.20 -6.99 36.09
N VAL A 20 14.09 -7.67 35.37
CA VAL A 20 13.73 -8.45 34.17
C VAL A 20 13.62 -9.93 34.51
N ARG A 21 14.43 -10.43 35.44
CA ARG A 21 14.42 -11.84 35.82
C ARG A 21 14.72 -12.01 37.31
N ILE A 22 14.01 -12.92 37.95
CA ILE A 22 14.24 -13.36 39.33
C ILE A 22 14.46 -14.87 39.30
N ASN A 23 15.61 -15.33 39.78
CA ASN A 23 15.90 -16.76 39.95
C ASN A 23 15.77 -17.10 41.44
N ILE A 24 14.93 -18.06 41.79
CA ILE A 24 14.70 -18.51 43.17
C ILE A 24 15.29 -19.91 43.32
N TYR A 25 16.05 -20.15 44.39
CA TYR A 25 16.82 -21.38 44.61
C TYR A 25 16.40 -22.18 45.86
N ARG A 26 15.26 -21.83 46.49
CA ARG A 26 14.89 -22.31 47.84
C ARG A 26 14.60 -23.81 47.96
N GLN A 27 13.89 -24.42 47.00
CA GLN A 27 13.55 -25.85 47.00
C GLN A 27 13.80 -26.50 45.64
N HIS A 28 13.35 -25.85 44.56
CA HIS A 28 13.73 -26.14 43.19
C HIS A 28 14.01 -24.82 42.47
N ARG A 29 14.80 -24.86 41.39
CA ARG A 29 15.11 -23.66 40.62
C ARG A 29 13.82 -23.17 39.94
N GLN A 30 13.37 -21.98 40.30
CA GLN A 30 12.27 -21.27 39.64
C GLN A 30 12.83 -20.01 39.00
N THR A 31 12.41 -19.72 37.78
CA THR A 31 12.80 -18.48 37.09
C THR A 31 11.54 -17.72 36.72
N ILE A 32 11.38 -16.53 37.29
CA ILE A 32 10.35 -15.57 36.91
C ILE A 32 11.00 -14.60 35.95
N GLN A 33 10.44 -14.43 34.76
CA GLN A 33 10.96 -13.53 33.76
C GLN A 33 9.85 -12.63 33.22
N TYR A 34 10.12 -11.33 33.18
CA TYR A 34 9.30 -10.38 32.47
C TYR A 34 9.59 -10.49 30.96
N MET A 35 8.53 -10.50 30.16
CA MET A 35 8.60 -10.55 28.72
C MET A 35 7.66 -9.52 28.13
N GLU A 36 8.08 -8.89 27.04
CA GLU A 36 7.21 -8.00 26.29
C GLU A 36 6.20 -8.84 25.48
N PRO A 37 4.93 -8.39 25.34
CA PRO A 37 3.89 -9.13 24.63
C PRO A 37 4.22 -9.49 23.16
N HIS A 38 5.15 -8.77 22.54
CA HIS A 38 5.56 -9.01 21.15
C HIS A 38 6.53 -10.20 20.99
N GLU A 39 7.21 -10.63 22.06
CA GLU A 39 8.21 -11.70 22.04
C GLU A 39 7.60 -13.10 22.23
N HIS A 40 6.47 -13.38 21.57
CA HIS A 40 5.71 -14.63 21.73
C HIS A 40 6.50 -15.90 21.35
N GLU A 41 7.49 -15.82 20.46
CA GLU A 41 8.30 -16.97 20.01
C GLU A 41 9.11 -17.62 21.14
N LYS A 42 9.47 -16.83 22.17
CA LYS A 42 10.24 -17.31 23.34
C LYS A 42 9.36 -18.05 24.36
N LEU A 43 8.04 -18.10 24.16
CA LEU A 43 7.09 -18.71 25.10
C LEU A 43 7.02 -20.24 25.00
N ALA A 44 7.66 -20.86 24.01
CA ALA A 44 7.66 -22.31 23.82
C ALA A 44 8.24 -23.10 25.01
N GLN A 45 9.04 -22.46 25.88
CA GLN A 45 9.66 -23.08 27.06
C GLN A 45 8.92 -22.76 28.38
N VAL A 46 7.78 -22.06 28.32
CA VAL A 46 7.08 -21.59 29.52
C VAL A 46 6.04 -22.61 29.97
N GLU A 47 6.04 -22.92 31.27
CA GLU A 47 5.04 -23.80 31.90
C GLU A 47 3.79 -23.02 32.37
N LEU A 48 3.99 -21.77 32.81
CA LEU A 48 2.95 -20.88 33.33
C LEU A 48 3.15 -19.46 32.79
N LEU A 49 2.12 -18.92 32.13
CA LEU A 49 2.08 -17.54 31.68
C LEU A 49 1.06 -16.75 32.49
N VAL A 50 1.47 -15.60 33.04
CA VAL A 50 0.58 -14.65 33.72
C VAL A 50 0.56 -13.37 32.89
N ILE A 51 -0.61 -12.98 32.42
CA ILE A 51 -0.82 -11.75 31.66
C ILE A 51 -1.66 -10.81 32.53
N ASP A 52 -1.05 -9.70 32.91
CA ASP A 52 -1.75 -8.62 33.59
C ASP A 52 -2.33 -7.61 32.60
N GLU A 53 -3.51 -7.10 32.92
CA GLU A 53 -4.31 -6.21 32.06
C GLU A 53 -4.41 -6.67 30.60
N ALA A 54 -4.85 -7.91 30.40
CA ALA A 54 -4.98 -8.53 29.08
C ALA A 54 -5.89 -7.72 28.12
N ALA A 55 -6.80 -6.90 28.65
CA ALA A 55 -7.69 -6.04 27.84
C ALA A 55 -7.02 -4.81 27.24
N ALA A 56 -5.83 -4.44 27.71
CA ALA A 56 -5.01 -3.41 27.07
C ALA A 56 -4.17 -3.97 25.90
N ILE A 57 -4.09 -5.29 25.75
CA ILE A 57 -3.29 -5.95 24.72
C ILE A 57 -4.17 -6.30 23.50
N PRO A 58 -3.71 -6.00 22.27
CA PRO A 58 -4.43 -6.35 21.05
C PRO A 58 -4.85 -7.82 21.01
N LEU A 59 -6.12 -8.08 20.64
CA LEU A 59 -6.66 -9.44 20.58
C LEU A 59 -5.82 -10.43 19.75
N PRO A 60 -5.24 -10.06 18.59
CA PRO A 60 -4.37 -10.96 17.84
C PRO A 60 -3.11 -11.34 18.62
N VAL A 61 -2.54 -10.40 19.37
CA VAL A 61 -1.36 -10.64 20.22
C VAL A 61 -1.76 -11.55 21.39
N VAL A 62 -2.87 -11.27 22.08
CA VAL A 62 -3.38 -12.16 23.15
C VAL A 62 -3.59 -13.58 22.63
N ARG A 63 -4.17 -13.75 21.45
CA ARG A 63 -4.33 -15.08 20.82
C ARG A 63 -3.00 -15.77 20.54
N SER A 64 -1.98 -15.02 20.12
CA SER A 64 -0.65 -15.59 19.89
C SER A 64 0.08 -15.97 21.19
N LEU A 65 -0.31 -15.37 22.32
CA LEU A 65 0.21 -15.68 23.65
C LEU A 65 -0.50 -16.89 24.30
N LEU A 66 -1.66 -17.29 23.79
CA LEU A 66 -2.39 -18.48 24.27
C LEU A 66 -1.76 -19.75 23.65
N GLY A 67 -0.94 -20.44 24.44
CA GLY A 67 -0.27 -21.68 24.05
C GLY A 67 -0.83 -22.93 24.75
N PRO A 68 -0.16 -24.09 24.62
CA PRO A 68 -0.55 -25.34 25.27
C PRO A 68 -0.26 -25.38 26.79
N TYR A 69 0.30 -24.31 27.36
CA TYR A 69 0.64 -24.16 28.77
C TYR A 69 -0.49 -23.50 29.58
N LEU A 70 -0.35 -23.46 30.91
CA LEU A 70 -1.31 -22.81 31.78
C LEU A 70 -1.22 -21.28 31.65
N VAL A 71 -2.35 -20.62 31.46
CA VAL A 71 -2.42 -19.15 31.30
C VAL A 71 -3.36 -18.54 32.33
N PHE A 72 -2.87 -17.56 33.08
CA PHE A 72 -3.70 -16.65 33.89
C PHE A 72 -3.84 -15.32 33.17
N LEU A 73 -5.09 -14.86 33.04
CA LEU A 73 -5.45 -13.57 32.47
C LEU A 73 -6.11 -12.73 33.56
N SER A 74 -5.55 -11.58 33.90
CA SER A 74 -6.24 -10.55 34.69
C SER A 74 -6.65 -9.38 33.80
N SER A 75 -7.79 -8.77 34.13
CA SER A 75 -8.32 -7.59 33.44
C SER A 75 -9.28 -6.84 34.35
N THR A 76 -9.28 -5.51 34.23
CA THR A 76 -10.25 -4.64 34.92
C THR A 76 -11.49 -4.36 34.05
N VAL A 77 -12.67 -4.68 34.59
CA VAL A 77 -13.95 -4.52 33.87
C VAL A 77 -14.57 -3.15 34.14
N ASN A 78 -14.73 -2.79 35.42
CA ASN A 78 -15.31 -1.52 35.85
C ASN A 78 -14.17 -0.63 36.32
N GLY A 79 -13.93 0.48 35.61
CA GLY A 79 -12.85 1.40 35.96
C GLY A 79 -12.57 2.43 34.86
N TYR A 80 -11.62 3.31 35.13
CA TYR A 80 -11.26 4.43 34.26
C TYR A 80 -10.62 4.00 32.93
N GLU A 81 -10.12 2.76 32.81
CA GLU A 81 -9.52 2.27 31.57
C GLU A 81 -10.52 1.56 30.65
N GLY A 82 -11.72 1.20 31.14
CA GLY A 82 -12.90 0.84 30.35
C GLY A 82 -12.77 -0.29 29.31
N THR A 83 -11.65 -1.02 29.27
CA THR A 83 -11.30 -1.98 28.20
C THR A 83 -11.75 -3.41 28.50
N GLY A 84 -11.84 -3.80 29.77
CA GLY A 84 -12.04 -5.21 30.15
C GLY A 84 -13.37 -5.82 29.72
N ARG A 85 -14.42 -5.01 29.53
CA ARG A 85 -15.76 -5.54 29.24
C ARG A 85 -16.00 -5.89 27.76
N SER A 86 -15.40 -5.13 26.84
CA SER A 86 -15.47 -5.46 25.41
C SER A 86 -14.61 -6.70 25.10
N LEU A 87 -13.44 -6.83 25.77
CA LEU A 87 -12.64 -8.04 25.77
C LEU A 87 -13.42 -9.20 26.41
N SER A 88 -14.07 -8.98 27.56
CA SER A 88 -14.79 -10.05 28.25
C SER A 88 -15.91 -10.64 27.38
N LEU A 89 -16.67 -9.79 26.68
CA LEU A 89 -17.74 -10.28 25.79
C LEU A 89 -17.22 -11.02 24.55
N LYS A 90 -16.14 -10.54 23.92
CA LYS A 90 -15.64 -11.13 22.66
C LYS A 90 -14.70 -12.31 22.87
N LEU A 91 -13.73 -12.18 23.78
CA LEU A 91 -12.73 -13.21 24.05
C LEU A 91 -13.30 -14.33 24.91
N LEU A 92 -14.05 -14.03 25.99
CA LEU A 92 -14.58 -15.10 26.85
C LEU A 92 -15.60 -15.93 26.10
N HIS A 93 -16.49 -15.31 25.33
CA HIS A 93 -17.44 -16.06 24.50
C HIS A 93 -16.72 -16.98 23.50
N GLN A 94 -15.58 -16.55 22.93
CA GLN A 94 -14.77 -17.41 22.05
C GLN A 94 -14.09 -18.55 22.80
N LEU A 95 -13.51 -18.29 23.97
CA LEU A 95 -12.86 -19.30 24.81
C LEU A 95 -13.87 -20.30 25.38
N GLU A 96 -15.05 -19.83 25.80
CA GLU A 96 -16.18 -20.65 26.23
C GLU A 96 -16.65 -21.55 25.08
N GLN A 97 -16.86 -21.00 23.88
CA GLN A 97 -17.21 -21.80 22.69
C GLN A 97 -16.14 -22.86 22.36
N GLN A 98 -14.86 -22.53 22.46
CA GLN A 98 -13.77 -23.48 22.24
C GLN A 98 -13.74 -24.58 23.32
N SER A 99 -14.08 -24.24 24.56
CA SER A 99 -14.17 -25.22 25.66
C SER A 99 -15.39 -26.15 25.53
N HIS A 100 -16.47 -25.69 24.90
CA HIS A 100 -17.72 -26.44 24.72
C HIS A 100 -17.80 -27.29 23.43
N MET A 101 -16.82 -27.21 22.53
CA MET A 101 -16.76 -28.09 21.36
C MET A 101 -16.12 -29.44 21.75
N PRO A 102 -16.90 -30.54 21.87
CA PRO A 102 -16.32 -31.85 22.15
C PRO A 102 -15.46 -32.28 20.95
N ALA A 103 -14.30 -32.88 21.25
CA ALA A 103 -13.36 -33.43 20.28
C ALA A 103 -14.07 -34.42 19.32
N LYS A 104 -14.55 -33.93 18.18
CA LYS A 104 -14.94 -34.76 17.04
C LYS A 104 -13.89 -34.62 15.94
N GLY A 105 -12.92 -35.53 16.02
CA GLY A 105 -12.17 -36.08 14.89
C GLY A 105 -11.16 -35.18 14.20
N VAL A 106 -9.93 -35.10 14.75
CA VAL A 106 -8.67 -35.40 14.05
C VAL A 106 -7.65 -35.77 15.13
N GLU A 107 -7.10 -36.97 15.09
CA GLU A 107 -6.00 -37.41 15.95
C GLU A 107 -4.78 -36.52 15.70
N GLY A 108 -4.36 -35.71 16.68
CA GLY A 108 -3.10 -34.96 16.58
C GLY A 108 -2.94 -33.69 17.43
N SER A 109 -3.97 -33.10 18.03
CA SER A 109 -3.81 -31.95 18.94
C SER A 109 -4.91 -31.89 19.98
N ALA A 110 -4.74 -32.65 21.06
CA ALA A 110 -5.73 -32.84 22.10
C ALA A 110 -5.30 -32.19 23.41
N HIS A 111 -5.34 -30.86 23.52
CA HIS A 111 -5.46 -30.18 24.82
C HIS A 111 -6.65 -29.22 24.76
N GLY A 112 -7.83 -29.71 25.14
CA GLY A 112 -9.00 -28.85 25.36
C GLY A 112 -8.68 -27.90 26.50
N CYS A 113 -8.46 -26.62 26.19
CA CYS A 113 -8.22 -25.59 27.18
C CYS A 113 -9.50 -25.40 28.01
N LEU A 114 -9.50 -25.88 29.25
CA LEU A 114 -10.60 -25.68 30.19
C LEU A 114 -10.59 -24.23 30.65
N PHE A 115 -11.54 -23.45 30.14
CA PHE A 115 -11.72 -22.06 30.54
C PHE A 115 -12.53 -21.97 31.84
N LYS A 116 -12.00 -21.26 32.85
CA LYS A 116 -12.70 -20.97 34.11
C LYS A 116 -12.63 -19.48 34.42
N LYS A 117 -13.79 -18.85 34.56
CA LYS A 117 -13.92 -17.45 34.93
C LYS A 117 -13.97 -17.30 36.46
N ILE A 118 -13.25 -16.33 36.99
CA ILE A 118 -13.30 -15.91 38.40
C ILE A 118 -13.47 -14.38 38.39
N GLU A 119 -14.42 -13.87 39.18
CA GLU A 119 -14.65 -12.44 39.33
C GLU A 119 -14.33 -12.03 40.77
N LEU A 120 -13.61 -10.90 40.92
CA LEU A 120 -13.28 -10.30 42.21
C LEU A 120 -14.08 -9.01 42.35
N SER A 121 -14.96 -8.95 43.35
CA SER A 121 -15.81 -7.79 43.63
C SER A 121 -15.52 -7.11 44.97
N GLU A 122 -14.84 -7.80 45.89
CA GLU A 122 -14.52 -7.25 47.21
C GLU A 122 -13.33 -6.28 47.14
N SER A 123 -13.57 -5.05 47.55
CA SER A 123 -12.57 -3.98 47.60
C SER A 123 -11.62 -4.15 48.79
N ILE A 124 -10.32 -4.04 48.54
CA ILE A 124 -9.30 -4.11 49.62
C ILE A 124 -9.02 -2.76 50.29
N ARG A 125 -9.42 -1.65 49.66
CA ARG A 125 -9.09 -0.27 50.11
C ARG A 125 -10.19 0.37 50.95
N TYR A 126 -11.44 0.00 50.71
CA TYR A 126 -12.64 0.54 51.33
C TYR A 126 -13.66 -0.57 51.56
N ALA A 127 -14.69 -0.29 52.36
CA ALA A 127 -15.72 -1.25 52.70
C ALA A 127 -16.64 -1.55 51.50
N PRO A 128 -17.21 -2.76 51.40
CA PRO A 128 -18.18 -3.07 50.36
C PRO A 128 -19.42 -2.18 50.49
N GLY A 129 -19.87 -1.60 49.37
CA GLY A 129 -21.05 -0.73 49.33
C GLY A 129 -20.80 0.70 49.77
N ASP A 130 -19.60 1.24 49.53
CA ASP A 130 -19.28 2.64 49.82
C ASP A 130 -20.21 3.59 49.03
N PRO A 131 -20.95 4.50 49.69
CA PRO A 131 -21.84 5.43 49.01
C PRO A 131 -21.09 6.38 48.07
N ILE A 132 -19.83 6.71 48.34
CA ILE A 132 -19.01 7.57 47.46
C ILE A 132 -18.65 6.82 46.18
N GLU A 133 -18.34 5.53 46.28
CA GLU A 133 -18.09 4.69 45.11
C GLU A 133 -19.36 4.56 44.26
N SER A 134 -20.50 4.27 44.88
CA SER A 134 -21.78 4.19 44.17
C SER A 134 -22.16 5.51 43.49
N TRP A 135 -21.94 6.64 44.16
CA TRP A 135 -22.15 7.96 43.57
C TRP A 135 -21.21 8.21 42.39
N LEU A 136 -19.92 7.89 42.52
CA LEU A 136 -18.93 8.08 41.47
C LEU A 136 -19.22 7.20 40.24
N ASN A 137 -19.59 5.93 40.46
CA ASN A 137 -19.96 5.00 39.40
C ASN A 137 -21.24 5.44 38.68
N GLY A 138 -22.21 5.97 39.43
CA GLY A 138 -23.41 6.59 38.87
C GLY A 138 -23.09 7.80 38.01
N LEU A 139 -22.31 8.75 38.54
CA LEU A 139 -21.92 9.99 37.86
C LEU A 139 -21.13 9.74 36.57
N LEU A 140 -20.15 8.83 36.63
CA LEU A 140 -19.32 8.48 35.48
C LEU A 140 -19.95 7.42 34.57
N CYS A 141 -21.18 6.98 34.88
CA CYS A 141 -21.92 5.96 34.14
C CYS A 141 -21.08 4.68 33.89
N LEU A 142 -20.29 4.26 34.88
CA LEU A 142 -19.45 3.06 34.80
C LEU A 142 -20.28 1.78 34.95
N ASP A 143 -21.46 1.90 35.57
CA ASP A 143 -22.41 0.81 35.72
C ASP A 143 -23.16 0.56 34.42
N VAL A 144 -22.89 -0.62 33.83
CA VAL A 144 -23.53 -1.03 32.57
C VAL A 144 -24.81 -1.78 32.89
N MET A 145 -25.95 -1.15 32.63
CA MET A 145 -27.24 -1.84 32.59
C MET A 145 -27.40 -2.51 31.21
N ASN A 146 -27.34 -3.85 31.17
CA ASN A 146 -27.67 -4.61 29.96
C ASN A 146 -29.19 -4.76 29.86
N SER A 147 -29.89 -3.77 29.29
CA SER A 147 -31.25 -3.96 28.81
C SER A 147 -31.20 -4.59 27.41
N ILE A 148 -31.80 -5.77 27.23
CA ILE A 148 -31.94 -6.37 25.91
C ILE A 148 -33.02 -5.57 25.16
N PRO A 149 -32.68 -4.87 24.07
CA PRO A 149 -33.66 -4.05 23.36
C PRO A 149 -34.68 -4.93 22.64
N HIS A 150 -35.92 -4.47 22.56
CA HIS A 150 -36.92 -5.08 21.68
C HIS A 150 -36.54 -4.83 20.21
N ILE A 151 -36.37 -5.90 19.44
CA ILE A 151 -35.87 -5.84 18.06
C ILE A 151 -37.07 -5.61 17.12
N ASN A 152 -37.21 -4.38 16.62
CA ASN A 152 -38.26 -4.00 15.66
C ASN A 152 -37.65 -3.51 14.34
N SER A 153 -38.42 -3.58 13.25
CA SER A 153 -37.95 -3.24 11.90
C SER A 153 -38.09 -1.75 11.53
N GLU A 154 -39.00 -1.02 12.17
CA GLU A 154 -39.18 0.41 11.97
C GLU A 154 -38.33 1.16 13.00
N CYS A 155 -37.42 2.01 12.54
CA CYS A 155 -36.52 2.77 13.41
C CYS A 155 -36.31 4.16 12.84
N ASP A 156 -36.43 5.17 13.71
CA ASP A 156 -36.16 6.55 13.39
C ASP A 156 -34.94 7.06 14.16
N LEU A 157 -34.23 7.99 13.54
CA LEU A 157 -33.05 8.62 14.11
C LEU A 157 -33.49 9.95 14.75
N TYR A 158 -33.10 10.15 16.01
CA TYR A 158 -33.43 11.33 16.80
C TYR A 158 -32.15 12.10 17.14
N TYR A 159 -32.26 13.43 17.19
CA TYR A 159 -31.22 14.31 17.72
C TYR A 159 -31.38 14.43 19.23
N VAL A 160 -30.29 14.23 19.99
CA VAL A 160 -30.30 14.37 21.45
C VAL A 160 -29.81 15.76 21.83
N ASN A 161 -30.64 16.49 22.57
CA ASN A 161 -30.22 17.76 23.13
C ASN A 161 -29.30 17.52 24.36
N ARG A 162 -28.08 18.07 24.29
CA ARG A 162 -27.06 17.92 25.32
C ARG A 162 -27.40 18.60 26.63
N ASP A 163 -27.97 19.80 26.57
CA ASP A 163 -28.27 20.59 27.76
C ASP A 163 -29.30 19.89 28.65
N THR A 164 -30.24 19.19 28.02
CA THR A 164 -31.24 18.36 28.69
C THR A 164 -30.70 17.01 29.14
N LEU A 165 -29.78 16.43 28.37
CA LEU A 165 -29.15 15.16 28.70
C LEU A 165 -28.33 15.29 29.99
N PHE A 166 -27.57 16.37 30.13
CA PHE A 166 -26.71 16.66 31.29
C PHE A 166 -27.41 17.48 32.39
N SER A 167 -28.74 17.52 32.40
CA SER A 167 -29.53 18.26 33.41
C SER A 167 -29.68 17.57 34.76
N TYR A 168 -29.16 16.33 34.90
CA TYR A 168 -29.29 15.49 36.08
C TYR A 168 -30.76 15.18 36.50
N HIS A 169 -31.65 15.08 35.51
CA HIS A 169 -32.99 14.53 35.73
C HIS A 169 -32.95 12.99 35.78
N LYS A 170 -33.80 12.36 36.60
CA LYS A 170 -33.80 10.90 36.81
C LYS A 170 -33.92 10.09 35.51
N GLU A 171 -34.75 10.56 34.58
CA GLU A 171 -34.95 9.89 33.29
C GLU A 171 -33.81 10.16 32.31
N SER A 172 -33.27 11.38 32.30
CA SER A 172 -32.10 11.73 31.48
C SER A 172 -30.86 10.96 31.93
N GLU A 173 -30.68 10.75 33.23
CA GLU A 173 -29.57 9.98 33.79
C GLU A 173 -29.67 8.51 33.39
N LEU A 174 -30.88 7.91 33.47
CA LEU A 174 -31.10 6.53 33.01
C LEU A 174 -30.84 6.40 31.50
N PHE A 175 -31.25 7.40 30.71
CA PHE A 175 -30.97 7.45 29.27
C PHE A 175 -29.47 7.58 28.98
N LEU A 176 -28.76 8.46 29.70
CA LEU A 176 -27.32 8.64 29.60
C LEU A 176 -26.56 7.36 29.97
N GLN A 177 -26.96 6.68 31.04
CA GLN A 177 -26.39 5.39 31.44
C GLN A 177 -26.58 4.32 30.36
N ARG A 178 -27.77 4.21 29.76
CA ARG A 178 -28.02 3.29 28.63
C ARG A 178 -27.15 3.63 27.41
N MET A 179 -27.01 4.92 27.09
CA MET A 179 -26.19 5.40 25.98
C MET A 179 -24.70 5.09 26.23
N MET A 180 -24.19 5.35 27.44
CA MET A 180 -22.80 5.11 27.81
C MET A 180 -22.49 3.62 27.88
N ALA A 181 -23.41 2.81 28.43
CA ALA A 181 -23.35 1.35 28.39
C ALA A 181 -23.15 0.84 26.94
N LEU A 182 -23.84 1.45 25.98
CA LEU A 182 -23.69 1.10 24.57
C LEU A 182 -22.29 1.45 24.03
N TYR A 183 -21.76 2.64 24.34
CA TYR A 183 -20.40 3.02 23.95
C TYR A 183 -19.35 2.09 24.54
N VAL A 184 -19.50 1.74 25.82
CA VAL A 184 -18.58 0.82 26.51
C VAL A 184 -18.62 -0.58 25.88
N SER A 185 -19.79 -1.05 25.47
CA SER A 185 -19.94 -2.35 24.83
C SER A 185 -19.38 -2.43 23.40
N SER A 186 -19.44 -1.32 22.64
CA SER A 186 -19.07 -1.30 21.21
C SER A 186 -17.59 -1.02 20.97
N HIS A 187 -16.98 -0.16 21.79
CA HIS A 187 -15.60 0.30 21.61
C HIS A 187 -14.60 -0.52 22.43
N TYR A 188 -13.40 -0.68 21.88
CA TYR A 188 -12.34 -1.47 22.52
C TYR A 188 -11.77 -0.78 23.77
N LYS A 189 -11.59 0.54 23.72
CA LYS A 189 -11.11 1.36 24.82
C LYS A 189 -11.97 2.62 24.93
N ASN A 190 -12.39 2.94 26.15
CA ASN A 190 -13.10 4.17 26.48
C ASN A 190 -12.41 4.83 27.66
N SER A 191 -12.50 6.16 27.73
CA SER A 191 -12.03 6.94 28.88
C SER A 191 -13.20 7.72 29.47
N PRO A 192 -13.30 7.86 30.80
CA PRO A 192 -14.28 8.75 31.42
C PRO A 192 -14.20 10.20 30.90
N ASN A 193 -13.02 10.63 30.43
CA ASN A 193 -12.82 11.94 29.83
C ASN A 193 -13.64 12.14 28.54
N ASP A 194 -14.11 11.05 27.91
CA ASP A 194 -14.97 11.12 26.74
C ASP A 194 -16.34 11.75 27.09
N LEU A 195 -16.85 11.49 28.29
CA LEU A 195 -18.09 12.09 28.78
C LEU A 195 -17.92 13.60 28.96
N GLN A 196 -16.77 14.01 29.50
CA GLN A 196 -16.41 15.43 29.61
C GLN A 196 -16.30 16.08 28.24
N LEU A 197 -15.64 15.43 27.27
CA LEU A 197 -15.53 15.93 25.91
C LEU A 197 -16.90 16.12 25.25
N MET A 198 -17.81 15.15 25.44
CA MET A 198 -19.19 15.24 24.95
C MET A 198 -19.98 16.37 25.59
N ALA A 199 -19.74 16.67 26.87
CA ALA A 199 -20.44 17.71 27.61
C ALA A 199 -19.91 19.12 27.31
N ASP A 200 -18.61 19.27 27.09
CA ASP A 200 -17.93 20.57 26.94
C ASP A 200 -17.94 21.07 25.49
N ALA A 201 -17.46 20.26 24.54
CA ALA A 201 -17.14 20.76 23.20
C ALA A 201 -18.39 20.94 22.31
N PRO A 202 -18.78 22.18 21.94
CA PRO A 202 -20.07 22.49 21.32
C PRO A 202 -20.27 21.88 19.92
N ALA A 203 -19.17 21.58 19.22
CA ALA A 203 -19.20 20.96 17.90
C ALA A 203 -19.66 19.48 17.93
N HIS A 204 -19.79 18.87 19.11
CA HIS A 204 -20.27 17.50 19.25
C HIS A 204 -21.79 17.42 19.28
N HIS A 205 -22.33 16.68 18.31
CA HIS A 205 -23.73 16.31 18.18
C HIS A 205 -23.93 14.82 18.41
N LEU A 206 -25.08 14.48 19.01
CA LEU A 206 -25.44 13.12 19.38
C LEU A 206 -26.73 12.74 18.67
N PHE A 207 -26.69 11.60 17.97
CA PHE A 207 -27.83 11.03 17.29
C PHE A 207 -28.09 9.63 17.83
N VAL A 208 -29.35 9.31 18.07
CA VAL A 208 -29.76 8.03 18.64
C VAL A 208 -30.84 7.41 17.78
N LEU A 209 -30.61 6.16 17.38
CA LEU A 209 -31.58 5.34 16.68
C LEU A 209 -32.44 4.61 17.71
N LEU A 210 -33.73 4.90 17.69
CA LEU A 210 -34.72 4.34 18.60
C LEU A 210 -35.65 3.39 17.86
N GLY A 211 -36.14 2.37 18.56
CA GLY A 211 -37.29 1.60 18.10
C GLY A 211 -38.57 2.46 18.06
N PRO A 212 -39.67 1.94 17.50
CA PRO A 212 -40.92 2.69 17.42
C PRO A 212 -41.39 2.99 18.86
N VAL A 213 -41.67 4.26 19.12
CA VAL A 213 -42.09 4.72 20.44
C VAL A 213 -43.60 4.67 20.50
N ASP A 214 -44.15 3.79 21.34
CA ASP A 214 -45.57 3.83 21.68
C ASP A 214 -45.81 5.06 22.58
N GLU A 215 -46.28 6.18 22.03
CA GLU A 215 -46.59 7.40 22.81
C GLU A 215 -47.54 7.16 24.00
N SER A 216 -48.33 6.08 23.93
CA SER A 216 -49.26 5.66 24.99
C SER A 216 -48.58 5.01 26.21
N LYS A 217 -47.39 4.44 26.04
CA LYS A 217 -46.59 3.86 27.11
C LYS A 217 -45.49 4.86 27.43
N ASN A 218 -45.66 5.63 28.49
CA ASN A 218 -44.69 6.62 28.98
C ASN A 218 -43.41 5.94 29.53
N GLN A 219 -42.75 5.14 28.70
CA GLN A 219 -41.57 4.34 28.97
C GLN A 219 -40.43 4.85 28.07
N LEU A 220 -39.24 4.98 28.66
CA LEU A 220 -38.04 5.35 27.90
C LEU A 220 -37.76 4.32 26.81
N PRO A 221 -37.66 4.76 25.54
CA PRO A 221 -37.40 3.86 24.42
C PRO A 221 -36.03 3.22 24.55
N ASP A 222 -35.91 2.01 24.01
CA ASP A 222 -34.64 1.30 23.97
C ASP A 222 -33.73 1.89 22.89
N ILE A 223 -32.47 2.09 23.26
CA ILE A 223 -31.45 2.64 22.38
C ILE A 223 -30.82 1.52 21.56
N LEU A 224 -31.01 1.54 20.24
CA LEU A 224 -30.50 0.49 19.34
C LEU A 224 -29.10 0.83 18.80
N CYS A 225 -28.91 2.10 18.41
CA CYS A 225 -27.65 2.61 17.89
C CYS A 225 -27.45 4.06 18.33
N VAL A 226 -26.20 4.44 18.57
CA VAL A 226 -25.81 5.80 18.93
C VAL A 226 -24.68 6.24 18.00
N ILE A 227 -24.79 7.45 17.47
CA ILE A 227 -23.77 8.10 16.64
C ILE A 227 -23.35 9.41 17.29
N GLN A 228 -22.04 9.56 17.49
CA GLN A 228 -21.41 10.81 17.89
C GLN A 228 -20.77 11.45 16.66
N VAL A 229 -21.20 12.67 16.35
CA VAL A 229 -20.65 13.48 15.26
C VAL A 229 -19.94 14.70 15.84
N CYS A 230 -18.82 15.09 15.25
CA CYS A 230 -18.15 16.36 15.50
C CYS A 230 -18.16 17.18 14.20
N LEU A 231 -18.64 18.42 14.25
CA LEU A 231 -18.47 19.34 13.14
C LEU A 231 -17.01 19.79 13.07
N GLU A 232 -16.41 19.74 11.89
CA GLU A 232 -15.02 20.10 11.62
C GLU A 232 -14.92 20.97 10.35
N GLY A 233 -13.90 21.82 10.28
CA GLY A 233 -13.60 22.61 9.08
C GLY A 233 -13.88 24.11 9.23
N GLN A 234 -14.15 24.80 8.11
CA GLN A 234 -14.22 26.28 8.03
C GLN A 234 -12.95 26.97 8.56
N ILE A 235 -11.80 26.34 8.40
CA ILE A 235 -10.52 26.86 8.87
C ILE A 235 -10.02 27.90 7.88
N SER A 236 -9.64 29.08 8.39
CA SER A 236 -9.10 30.14 7.54
C SER A 236 -7.82 29.69 6.82
N ARG A 237 -7.75 29.97 5.51
CA ARG A 237 -6.58 29.66 4.67
C ARG A 237 -5.25 30.21 5.23
N ARG A 238 -5.29 31.37 5.91
CA ARG A 238 -4.12 31.96 6.58
C ARG A 238 -3.59 31.05 7.69
N SER A 239 -4.47 30.45 8.49
CA SER A 239 -4.09 29.51 9.55
C SER A 239 -3.43 28.26 8.96
N VAL A 240 -3.99 27.72 7.87
CA VAL A 240 -3.44 26.54 7.18
C VAL A 240 -2.03 26.81 6.63
N LEU A 241 -1.85 27.96 5.96
CA LEU A 241 -0.53 28.36 5.44
C LEU A 241 0.50 28.57 6.55
N LYS A 242 0.07 29.14 7.68
CA LYS A 242 0.92 29.29 8.87
C LYS A 242 1.33 27.93 9.44
N SER A 243 0.39 27.00 9.58
CA SER A 243 0.67 25.63 10.02
C SER A 243 1.65 24.91 9.08
N PHE A 244 1.55 25.11 7.76
CA PHE A 244 2.53 24.57 6.82
C PHE A 244 3.95 25.11 7.02
N SER A 245 4.07 26.40 7.37
CA SER A 245 5.37 27.02 7.62
C SER A 245 5.97 26.65 8.98
N GLU A 246 5.14 26.49 10.01
CA GLU A 246 5.57 26.23 11.38
C GLU A 246 5.67 24.72 11.70
N GLY A 247 5.05 23.86 10.88
CA GLY A 247 5.00 22.42 11.12
C GLY A 247 4.17 22.02 12.34
N HIS A 248 3.40 22.95 12.91
CA HIS A 248 2.55 22.71 14.08
C HIS A 248 1.10 22.45 13.65
N GLN A 249 0.54 21.31 14.09
CA GLN A 249 -0.87 20.99 13.93
C GLN A 249 -1.60 21.34 15.23
N PRO A 250 -2.55 22.28 15.23
CA PRO A 250 -3.34 22.57 16.42
C PRO A 250 -4.24 21.39 16.79
N SER A 251 -4.62 21.31 18.07
CA SER A 251 -5.55 20.29 18.56
C SER A 251 -6.97 20.56 18.06
N GLY A 252 -7.62 19.53 17.49
CA GLY A 252 -8.95 19.63 16.87
C GLY A 252 -8.91 19.31 15.39
N ASP A 253 -10.08 19.34 14.72
CA ASP A 253 -10.23 19.25 13.25
C ASP A 253 -9.32 18.21 12.58
N GLN A 254 -9.41 16.94 13.01
CA GLN A 254 -8.42 15.93 12.65
C GLN A 254 -8.39 15.67 11.13
N ILE A 255 -9.56 15.66 10.48
CA ILE A 255 -9.66 15.36 9.06
C ILE A 255 -9.06 16.50 8.22
N PRO A 256 -9.46 17.78 8.39
CA PRO A 256 -8.82 18.91 7.70
C PRO A 256 -7.30 18.91 7.80
N TRP A 257 -6.73 18.76 9.01
CA TRP A 257 -5.28 18.80 9.19
C TRP A 257 -4.56 17.63 8.54
N LYS A 258 -5.11 16.40 8.67
CA LYS A 258 -4.51 15.21 8.05
C LYS A 258 -4.63 15.26 6.53
N PHE A 259 -5.74 15.74 6.00
CA PHE A 259 -5.94 15.92 4.57
C PHE A 259 -4.92 16.92 4.00
N SER A 260 -4.78 18.08 4.63
CA SER A 260 -3.79 19.09 4.25
C SER A 260 -2.35 18.61 4.40
N GLU A 261 -2.04 17.77 5.39
CA GLU A 261 -0.71 17.18 5.55
C GLU A 261 -0.37 16.24 4.38
N GLN A 262 -1.32 15.39 3.98
CA GLN A 262 -1.11 14.41 2.91
C GLN A 262 -1.08 15.05 1.53
N PHE A 263 -2.05 15.89 1.20
CA PHE A 263 -2.21 16.43 -0.15
C PHE A 263 -1.59 17.83 -0.33
N ARG A 264 -1.15 18.48 0.76
CA ARG A 264 -0.69 19.88 0.76
C ARG A 264 -1.70 20.85 0.16
N ASP A 265 -2.98 20.52 0.27
CA ASP A 265 -4.07 21.37 -0.17
C ASP A 265 -4.47 22.37 0.92
N ALA A 266 -4.71 23.61 0.50
CA ALA A 266 -5.14 24.71 1.34
C ALA A 266 -6.64 25.02 1.20
N VAL A 267 -7.31 24.42 0.20
CA VAL A 267 -8.75 24.64 -0.05
C VAL A 267 -9.59 23.73 0.84
N PHE A 268 -9.26 22.44 0.93
CA PHE A 268 -10.05 21.46 1.69
C PHE A 268 -10.37 21.87 3.14
N PRO A 269 -9.45 22.43 3.96
CA PRO A 269 -9.80 22.85 5.33
C PRO A 269 -10.80 23.99 5.42
N SER A 270 -10.99 24.74 4.33
CA SER A 270 -11.99 25.81 4.27
C SER A 270 -13.41 25.25 4.10
N LEU A 271 -13.53 24.00 3.64
CA LEU A 271 -14.82 23.29 3.54
C LEU A 271 -15.35 22.96 4.94
N SER A 272 -16.67 22.84 5.05
CA SER A 272 -17.32 22.37 6.27
C SER A 272 -17.59 20.87 6.15
N GLY A 273 -17.36 20.11 7.21
CA GLY A 273 -17.69 18.70 7.23
C GLY A 273 -18.01 18.19 8.63
N ALA A 274 -18.47 16.95 8.67
CA ALA A 274 -18.74 16.23 9.90
C ALA A 274 -17.81 15.03 10.02
N ARG A 275 -17.19 14.84 11.18
CA ARG A 275 -16.51 13.61 11.53
C ARG A 275 -17.41 12.75 12.42
N ILE A 276 -17.74 11.55 11.97
CA ILE A 276 -18.30 10.53 12.85
C ILE A 276 -17.17 10.07 13.77
N VAL A 277 -17.25 10.44 15.04
CA VAL A 277 -16.26 10.10 16.07
C VAL A 277 -16.51 8.69 16.58
N ARG A 278 -17.78 8.36 16.85
CA ARG A 278 -18.19 7.05 17.36
C ARG A 278 -19.50 6.60 16.74
N ILE A 279 -19.59 5.29 16.49
CA ILE A 279 -20.82 4.60 16.19
C ILE A 279 -20.87 3.37 17.08
N ALA A 280 -21.94 3.26 17.86
CA ALA A 280 -22.15 2.16 18.79
C ALA A 280 -23.48 1.49 18.47
N THR A 281 -23.46 0.17 18.30
CA THR A 281 -24.64 -0.64 18.03
C THR A 281 -24.74 -1.70 19.11
N HIS A 282 -25.95 -2.02 19.56
CA HIS A 282 -26.12 -3.03 20.60
C HIS A 282 -25.54 -4.39 20.15
N PRO A 283 -24.70 -5.07 20.97
CA PRO A 283 -24.05 -6.33 20.56
C PRO A 283 -25.03 -7.40 20.10
N SER A 284 -26.20 -7.52 20.74
CA SER A 284 -27.26 -8.47 20.34
C SER A 284 -27.96 -8.09 19.03
N ALA A 285 -27.84 -6.83 18.59
CA ALA A 285 -28.40 -6.32 17.36
C ALA A 285 -27.36 -6.21 16.23
N MET A 286 -26.14 -6.71 16.46
CA MET A 286 -25.08 -6.73 15.47
C MET A 286 -25.49 -7.64 14.30
N ARG A 287 -25.25 -7.18 13.06
CA ARG A 287 -25.65 -7.82 11.78
C ARG A 287 -27.10 -7.66 11.34
N LEU A 288 -27.98 -7.03 12.12
CA LEU A 288 -29.33 -6.67 11.68
C LEU A 288 -29.39 -5.40 10.82
N GLY A 289 -28.27 -4.66 10.73
CA GLY A 289 -28.16 -3.51 9.84
C GLY A 289 -28.55 -2.17 10.45
N TYR A 290 -28.83 -2.07 11.75
CA TYR A 290 -29.16 -0.80 12.42
C TYR A 290 -28.07 0.27 12.32
N GLY A 291 -26.80 -0.12 12.38
CA GLY A 291 -25.71 0.81 12.12
C GLY A 291 -25.72 1.32 10.67
N SER A 292 -26.18 0.50 9.72
CA SER A 292 -26.31 0.91 8.33
C SER A 292 -27.47 1.88 8.12
N THR A 293 -28.64 1.59 8.70
CA THR A 293 -29.79 2.50 8.62
C THR A 293 -29.48 3.84 9.28
N ALA A 294 -28.78 3.85 10.43
CA ALA A 294 -28.42 5.08 11.12
C ALA A 294 -27.47 5.98 10.29
N VAL A 295 -26.44 5.41 9.64
CA VAL A 295 -25.54 6.18 8.76
C VAL A 295 -26.25 6.67 7.50
N GLU A 296 -27.17 5.88 6.96
CA GLU A 296 -27.95 6.28 5.78
C GLU A 296 -28.90 7.43 6.11
N LEU A 297 -29.68 7.34 7.19
CA LEU A 297 -30.56 8.41 7.67
C LEU A 297 -29.77 9.68 8.00
N LEU A 298 -28.60 9.54 8.63
CA LEU A 298 -27.72 10.66 8.94
C LEU A 298 -27.18 11.33 7.67
N THR A 299 -26.81 10.55 6.64
CA THR A 299 -26.39 11.13 5.35
C THR A 299 -27.55 11.90 4.72
N ARG A 300 -28.76 11.31 4.66
CA ARG A 300 -29.94 11.97 4.07
C ARG A 300 -30.35 13.24 4.83
N TYR A 301 -30.14 13.26 6.15
CA TYR A 301 -30.35 14.44 6.97
C TYR A 301 -29.42 15.59 6.55
N TYR A 302 -28.11 15.34 6.47
CA TYR A 302 -27.14 16.36 6.08
C TYR A 302 -27.20 16.73 4.59
N GLU A 303 -27.74 15.87 3.73
CA GLU A 303 -28.07 16.20 2.33
C GLU A 303 -29.37 17.01 2.18
N GLY A 304 -30.11 17.27 3.27
CA GLY A 304 -31.35 18.05 3.24
C GLY A 304 -32.58 17.32 2.66
N GLN A 305 -32.51 15.99 2.48
CA GLN A 305 -33.61 15.21 1.88
C GLN A 305 -34.76 14.92 2.86
N LEU A 306 -34.53 15.05 4.17
CA LEU A 306 -35.49 14.70 5.22
C LEU A 306 -36.33 15.89 5.71
N THR A 307 -35.90 17.12 5.44
CA THR A 307 -36.65 18.32 5.79
C THR A 307 -37.69 18.58 4.69
N THR A 308 -38.97 18.32 4.99
CA THR A 308 -40.06 18.67 4.08
C THR A 308 -40.06 20.19 3.91
N PHE A 309 -39.78 20.68 2.71
CA PHE A 309 -39.95 22.09 2.36
C PHE A 309 -41.44 22.45 2.46
N SER A 310 -41.87 23.00 3.60
CA SER A 310 -43.03 23.89 3.61
C SER A 310 -42.55 25.28 3.22
N GLU A 311 -42.73 25.64 1.95
CA GLU A 311 -42.46 26.96 1.35
C GLU A 311 -43.38 28.07 1.91
N ILE A 312 -43.46 28.22 3.25
CA ILE A 312 -44.25 29.30 3.87
C ILE A 312 -43.41 30.17 4.82
N ASP A 313 -42.27 29.73 5.34
CA ASP A 313 -41.56 30.50 6.38
C ASP A 313 -40.31 31.24 5.86
N VAL A 314 -40.47 32.05 4.81
CA VAL A 314 -39.48 33.10 4.46
C VAL A 314 -39.82 34.44 5.13
N GLU A 315 -40.96 34.54 5.82
CA GLU A 315 -41.29 35.70 6.65
C GLU A 315 -41.78 35.20 8.02
N ASP A 316 -41.09 35.62 9.08
CA ASP A 316 -41.41 35.38 10.51
C ASP A 316 -40.97 34.06 11.18
N THR A 317 -39.71 33.63 11.01
CA THR A 317 -39.03 33.03 12.18
C THR A 317 -38.68 34.16 13.13
N VAL A 318 -39.56 34.42 14.09
CA VAL A 318 -39.25 35.20 15.29
C VAL A 318 -37.93 34.67 15.82
N GLU A 319 -36.88 35.49 15.72
CA GLU A 319 -35.66 35.33 16.49
C GLU A 319 -36.10 35.24 17.96
N THR A 320 -36.29 34.02 18.48
CA THR A 320 -36.18 33.83 19.92
C THR A 320 -34.80 34.36 20.25
N PRO A 321 -34.68 35.38 21.11
CA PRO A 321 -33.40 35.99 21.35
C PRO A 321 -32.50 34.88 21.87
N GLU A 322 -31.50 34.52 21.08
CA GLU A 322 -30.32 33.86 21.60
C GLU A 322 -29.83 34.81 22.69
N VAL A 323 -30.19 34.51 23.93
CA VAL A 323 -29.54 35.12 25.08
C VAL A 323 -28.08 34.77 24.86
N ARG A 324 -27.29 35.75 24.42
CA ARG A 324 -25.84 35.62 24.25
C ARG A 324 -25.29 35.05 25.54
N VAL A 325 -25.08 33.74 25.56
CA VAL A 325 -24.55 32.99 26.71
C VAL A 325 -23.17 33.54 27.08
N THR A 326 -22.49 34.20 26.14
CA THR A 326 -21.23 34.91 26.34
C THR A 326 -21.32 36.18 27.20
N GLU A 327 -22.48 36.84 27.30
CA GLU A 327 -22.67 38.01 28.16
C GLU A 327 -23.14 37.62 29.58
N ALA A 328 -23.88 36.51 29.71
CA ALA A 328 -24.27 35.94 31.01
C ALA A 328 -23.10 35.18 31.68
N ALA A 329 -22.32 34.40 30.92
CA ALA A 329 -21.14 33.69 31.43
C ALA A 329 -19.98 34.62 31.82
N LYS A 330 -19.90 35.83 31.25
CA LYS A 330 -18.94 36.86 31.70
C LYS A 330 -19.34 37.54 33.03
N LYS A 331 -20.60 37.41 33.46
CA LYS A 331 -21.12 38.05 34.68
C LYS A 331 -21.14 37.13 35.90
N VAL A 332 -20.94 35.83 35.73
CA VAL A 332 -20.96 34.86 36.84
C VAL A 332 -19.55 34.30 37.02
N SER A 333 -18.86 34.73 38.07
CA SER A 333 -17.63 34.08 38.51
C SER A 333 -17.92 32.62 38.85
N LEU A 334 -17.09 31.69 38.35
CA LEU A 334 -17.19 30.21 38.55
C LEU A 334 -17.34 29.76 40.02
N LEU A 335 -17.08 30.64 41.00
CA LEU A 335 -17.16 30.36 42.44
C LEU A 335 -18.55 30.65 43.05
N GLU A 336 -19.46 31.27 42.29
CA GLU A 336 -20.81 31.67 42.75
C GLU A 336 -21.94 31.00 41.93
N GLU A 337 -21.67 29.85 41.30
CA GLU A 337 -22.72 29.10 40.61
C GLU A 337 -23.64 28.40 41.62
N ASN A 338 -24.86 28.93 41.73
CA ASN A 338 -25.93 28.29 42.49
C ASN A 338 -26.63 27.29 41.58
N ILE A 339 -26.27 26.00 41.71
CA ILE A 339 -26.82 24.90 40.89
C ILE A 339 -28.32 24.76 41.18
N LYS A 340 -29.16 25.40 40.37
CA LYS A 340 -30.60 25.19 40.34
C LYS A 340 -30.98 24.51 39.03
N PRO A 341 -31.86 23.49 39.05
CA PRO A 341 -32.35 22.88 37.82
C PRO A 341 -33.06 23.94 36.97
N LYS A 342 -32.67 24.06 35.70
CA LYS A 342 -33.26 25.02 34.75
C LYS A 342 -34.74 24.70 34.55
N THR A 343 -35.62 25.69 34.69
CA THR A 343 -37.07 25.51 34.76
C THR A 343 -37.79 25.41 33.40
N ASN A 344 -37.11 25.69 32.28
CA ASN A 344 -37.64 25.52 30.91
C ASN A 344 -36.58 24.82 30.05
N LEU A 345 -36.51 23.50 30.12
CA LEU A 345 -35.60 22.71 29.31
C LEU A 345 -36.29 22.28 28.01
N PRO A 346 -35.60 22.33 26.85
CA PRO A 346 -36.11 21.77 25.60
C PRO A 346 -36.38 20.26 25.72
N PRO A 347 -37.08 19.63 24.77
CA PRO A 347 -37.24 18.18 24.78
C PRO A 347 -35.86 17.48 24.63
N LEU A 348 -35.70 16.35 25.32
CA LEU A 348 -34.47 15.54 25.28
C LEU A 348 -34.20 15.00 23.86
N LEU A 349 -35.26 14.57 23.19
CA LEU A 349 -35.23 13.99 21.86
C LEU A 349 -35.97 14.93 20.90
N VAL A 350 -35.30 15.30 19.81
CA VAL A 350 -35.87 16.09 18.72
C VAL A 350 -35.87 15.23 17.47
N HIS A 351 -37.00 15.19 16.78
CA HIS A 351 -37.09 14.42 15.54
C HIS A 351 -36.29 15.13 14.43
N LEU A 352 -35.56 14.38 13.59
CA LEU A 352 -34.69 14.99 12.56
C LEU A 352 -35.43 15.82 11.52
N ARG A 353 -36.74 15.62 11.36
CA ARG A 353 -37.57 16.43 10.45
C ARG A 353 -37.83 17.83 10.97
N GLU A 354 -37.73 18.05 12.27
CA GLU A 354 -38.04 19.33 12.92
C GLU A 354 -36.80 20.24 13.03
N ARG A 355 -35.60 19.66 12.88
CA ARG A 355 -34.33 20.39 12.98
C ARG A 355 -33.75 20.64 11.59
N GLN A 356 -33.35 21.87 11.32
CA GLN A 356 -32.58 22.16 10.10
C GLN A 356 -31.12 21.69 10.25
N PRO A 357 -30.56 20.96 9.27
CA PRO A 357 -29.17 20.55 9.28
C PRO A 357 -28.22 21.71 8.99
N GLU A 358 -27.03 21.66 9.58
CA GLU A 358 -25.90 22.50 9.18
C GLU A 358 -25.48 22.17 7.74
N LYS A 359 -25.07 23.18 6.96
CA LYS A 359 -24.54 22.98 5.61
C LYS A 359 -23.17 22.29 5.66
N LEU A 360 -23.10 21.05 5.20
CA LEU A 360 -21.87 20.25 5.17
C LEU A 360 -21.50 19.82 3.75
N ASN A 361 -20.20 19.79 3.47
CA ASN A 361 -19.64 19.36 2.19
C ASN A 361 -19.15 17.91 2.22
N TYR A 362 -18.80 17.37 3.40
CA TYR A 362 -18.34 15.99 3.53
C TYR A 362 -18.68 15.40 4.89
N ILE A 363 -18.75 14.06 4.93
CA ILE A 363 -18.75 13.28 6.15
C ILE A 363 -17.51 12.39 6.13
N GLY A 364 -16.77 12.38 7.24
CA GLY A 364 -15.60 11.52 7.38
C GLY A 364 -15.60 10.70 8.65
N VAL A 365 -14.76 9.68 8.68
CA VAL A 365 -14.63 8.76 9.82
C VAL A 365 -13.16 8.43 10.03
N SER A 366 -12.75 8.30 11.29
CA SER A 366 -11.43 7.81 11.69
C SER A 366 -11.59 6.58 12.57
N PHE A 367 -10.99 5.45 12.19
CA PHE A 367 -11.13 4.18 12.91
C PHE A 367 -9.91 3.26 12.75
N GLY A 368 -9.79 2.26 13.62
CA GLY A 368 -8.79 1.19 13.50
C GLY A 368 -9.13 0.24 12.35
N LEU A 369 -8.20 0.06 11.42
CA LEU A 369 -8.42 -0.61 10.15
C LEU A 369 -8.62 -2.12 10.35
N THR A 370 -9.88 -2.53 10.33
CA THR A 370 -10.32 -3.93 10.34
C THR A 370 -11.17 -4.24 9.11
N LEU A 371 -11.22 -5.51 8.70
CA LEU A 371 -11.97 -5.93 7.51
C LEU A 371 -13.47 -5.62 7.63
N ASP A 372 -14.06 -5.88 8.79
CA ASP A 372 -15.50 -5.72 9.01
C ASP A 372 -15.91 -4.24 9.00
N LEU A 373 -15.16 -3.37 9.69
CA LEU A 373 -15.42 -1.93 9.70
C LEU A 373 -15.16 -1.31 8.34
N PHE A 374 -14.08 -1.69 7.65
CA PHE A 374 -13.78 -1.13 6.34
C PHE A 374 -14.87 -1.51 5.32
N ARG A 375 -15.34 -2.76 5.32
CA ARG A 375 -16.47 -3.19 4.47
C ARG A 375 -17.77 -2.47 4.81
N PHE A 376 -18.03 -2.21 6.09
CA PHE A 376 -19.18 -1.44 6.54
C PHE A 376 -19.18 -0.03 5.94
N TRP A 377 -18.07 0.70 6.07
CA TRP A 377 -17.95 2.07 5.53
C TRP A 377 -17.98 2.09 4.00
N ARG A 378 -17.32 1.12 3.36
CA ARG A 378 -17.32 0.99 1.90
C ARG A 378 -18.73 0.75 1.34
N LYS A 379 -19.55 -0.06 2.01
CA LYS A 379 -20.97 -0.28 1.63
C LYS A 379 -21.76 1.04 1.57
N HIS A 380 -21.39 2.02 2.39
CA HIS A 380 -22.04 3.34 2.49
C HIS A 380 -21.42 4.41 1.60
N LYS A 381 -20.60 4.02 0.63
CA LYS A 381 -19.88 4.94 -0.27
C LYS A 381 -18.92 5.87 0.48
N PHE A 382 -18.16 5.35 1.44
CA PHE A 382 -16.99 6.03 1.98
C PHE A 382 -15.73 5.49 1.31
N ALA A 383 -14.81 6.38 0.95
CA ALA A 383 -13.53 6.03 0.35
C ALA A 383 -12.35 6.50 1.21
N PRO A 384 -11.28 5.69 1.33
CA PRO A 384 -10.11 6.04 2.14
C PRO A 384 -9.27 7.13 1.47
N PHE A 385 -8.72 8.03 2.30
CA PHE A 385 -7.69 8.99 1.88
C PHE A 385 -6.39 8.87 2.68
N TYR A 386 -6.42 8.17 3.82
CA TYR A 386 -5.26 8.02 4.68
C TYR A 386 -5.29 6.69 5.43
N VAL A 387 -4.12 6.05 5.53
CA VAL A 387 -3.85 4.88 6.38
C VAL A 387 -2.51 5.12 7.06
N SER A 388 -2.46 5.00 8.39
CA SER A 388 -1.23 5.19 9.16
C SER A 388 -0.23 4.05 8.90
N GLN A 389 1.05 4.38 8.77
CA GLN A 389 2.12 3.37 8.61
C GLN A 389 2.46 2.65 9.92
N ASN A 390 2.30 3.35 11.05
CA ASN A 390 2.51 2.77 12.36
C ASN A 390 1.15 2.33 12.91
N ALA A 391 1.10 1.08 13.39
CA ALA A 391 -0.03 0.58 14.16
C ALA A 391 -0.08 1.27 15.52
N ASN A 392 -1.28 1.46 16.04
CA ASN A 392 -1.46 1.95 17.39
C ASN A 392 -0.96 0.89 18.39
N ALA A 393 -0.17 1.31 19.39
CA ALA A 393 0.38 0.39 20.39
C ALA A 393 -0.72 -0.32 21.20
N VAL A 394 -1.87 0.33 21.38
CA VAL A 394 -2.99 -0.19 22.20
C VAL A 394 -3.81 -1.24 21.44
N THR A 395 -4.19 -0.96 20.19
CA THR A 395 -5.07 -1.86 19.41
C THR A 395 -4.30 -2.77 18.46
N GLY A 396 -3.04 -2.48 18.15
CA GLY A 396 -2.26 -3.18 17.13
C GLY A 396 -2.77 -2.92 15.70
N GLU A 397 -3.74 -2.03 15.53
CA GLU A 397 -4.37 -1.72 14.26
C GLU A 397 -3.84 -0.40 13.69
N HIS A 398 -3.82 -0.29 12.36
CA HIS A 398 -3.49 0.96 11.66
C HIS A 398 -4.70 1.88 11.65
N THR A 399 -4.52 3.18 11.89
CA THR A 399 -5.62 4.15 11.79
C THR A 399 -5.93 4.41 10.31
N CYS A 400 -7.19 4.27 9.92
CA CYS A 400 -7.68 4.62 8.60
C CYS A 400 -8.67 5.78 8.70
N MET A 401 -8.51 6.75 7.80
CA MET A 401 -9.48 7.83 7.62
C MET A 401 -10.15 7.71 6.26
N VAL A 402 -11.48 7.70 6.29
CA VAL A 402 -12.35 7.61 5.12
C VAL A 402 -13.23 8.84 5.03
N LEU A 403 -13.60 9.19 3.80
CA LEU A 403 -14.40 10.36 3.49
C LEU A 403 -15.50 10.00 2.49
N LYS A 404 -16.66 10.61 2.69
CA LYS A 404 -17.78 10.62 1.76
C LYS A 404 -18.11 12.08 1.43
N PRO A 405 -18.00 12.49 0.15
CA PRO A 405 -18.47 13.79 -0.27
C PRO A 405 -20.00 13.84 -0.18
N LEU A 406 -20.54 14.97 0.25
CA LEU A 406 -21.97 15.24 0.20
C LEU A 406 -22.27 16.09 -1.04
N HIS A 407 -23.50 16.00 -1.54
CA HIS A 407 -23.98 16.90 -2.58
C HIS A 407 -24.17 18.29 -1.98
N SER A 408 -23.36 19.26 -2.44
CA SER A 408 -23.52 20.68 -2.11
C SER A 408 -23.57 21.47 -3.41
N GLU A 409 -24.46 22.46 -3.50
CA GLU A 409 -24.59 23.36 -4.66
C GLU A 409 -23.31 24.20 -4.89
N ASP A 410 -22.50 24.38 -3.84
CA ASP A 410 -21.31 25.24 -3.85
C ASP A 410 -20.10 24.66 -4.61
N ILE A 411 -20.15 23.38 -5.01
CA ILE A 411 -19.02 22.67 -5.61
C ILE A 411 -19.39 22.18 -7.01
N GLU A 412 -18.75 22.74 -8.04
CA GLU A 412 -18.86 22.23 -9.41
C GLU A 412 -18.30 20.81 -9.48
N VAL A 413 -19.19 19.83 -9.60
CA VAL A 413 -18.84 18.42 -9.75
C VAL A 413 -19.01 18.00 -11.20
N ASN A 414 -17.99 17.37 -11.78
CA ASN A 414 -18.17 16.61 -13.01
C ASN A 414 -19.14 15.45 -12.73
N GLU A 415 -20.34 15.47 -13.32
CA GLU A 415 -21.40 14.47 -13.11
C GLU A 415 -20.94 13.02 -13.35
N SER A 416 -19.82 12.82 -14.05
CA SER A 416 -19.23 11.51 -14.33
C SER A 416 -18.43 10.88 -13.19
N ASP A 417 -17.97 11.65 -12.20
CA ASP A 417 -17.16 11.11 -11.10
C ASP A 417 -18.04 10.77 -9.88
N GLU A 418 -18.19 9.47 -9.59
CA GLU A 418 -18.95 8.94 -8.42
C GLU A 418 -18.56 9.57 -7.07
N TRP A 419 -17.35 10.14 -7.00
CA TRP A 419 -16.73 10.70 -5.80
C TRP A 419 -16.63 12.23 -5.83
N GLY A 420 -17.26 12.90 -6.79
CA GLY A 420 -17.26 14.35 -6.91
C GLY A 420 -15.87 14.99 -6.77
N PHE A 421 -15.75 16.02 -5.92
CA PHE A 421 -14.47 16.71 -5.67
C PHE A 421 -13.39 15.81 -5.06
N PHE A 422 -13.77 14.70 -4.42
CA PHE A 422 -12.84 13.77 -3.78
C PHE A 422 -12.18 12.79 -4.77
N GLY A 423 -12.71 12.67 -5.99
CA GLY A 423 -12.23 11.74 -7.03
C GLY A 423 -10.72 11.83 -7.33
N PRO A 424 -10.16 13.03 -7.62
CA PRO A 424 -8.72 13.18 -7.88
C PRO A 424 -7.84 12.77 -6.69
N PHE A 425 -8.25 13.13 -5.47
CA PHE A 425 -7.53 12.79 -4.25
C PHE A 425 -7.57 11.29 -3.96
N TYR A 426 -8.70 10.63 -4.24
CA TYR A 426 -8.82 9.19 -4.11
C TYR A 426 -7.88 8.44 -5.09
N ARG A 427 -7.76 8.93 -6.34
CA ARG A 427 -6.81 8.35 -7.32
C ARG A 427 -5.36 8.49 -6.86
N ASP A 428 -4.99 9.66 -6.31
CA ASP A 428 -3.66 9.89 -5.74
C ASP A 428 -3.42 8.98 -4.52
N PHE A 429 -4.40 8.83 -3.62
CA PHE A 429 -4.35 7.89 -2.51
C PHE A 429 -4.10 6.45 -3.00
N LYS A 430 -4.84 5.95 -4.01
CA LYS A 430 -4.63 4.60 -4.56
C LYS A 430 -3.18 4.40 -5.05
N GLN A 431 -2.61 5.41 -5.72
CA GLN A 431 -1.23 5.34 -6.19
C GLN A 431 -0.21 5.37 -5.05
N ARG A 432 -0.42 6.20 -4.03
CA ARG A 432 0.48 6.26 -2.86
C ARG A 432 0.38 5.01 -2.01
N PHE A 433 -0.85 4.53 -1.78
CA PHE A 433 -1.10 3.31 -1.03
C PHE A 433 -0.42 2.11 -1.69
N PHE A 434 -0.43 2.03 -3.02
CA PHE A 434 0.34 1.04 -3.78
C PHE A 434 1.83 1.04 -3.38
N TRP A 435 2.48 2.20 -3.36
CA TRP A 435 3.90 2.31 -3.00
C TRP A 435 4.16 2.08 -1.51
N LEU A 436 3.20 2.43 -0.65
CA LEU A 436 3.27 2.17 0.79
C LEU A 436 3.21 0.67 1.10
N LEU A 437 2.47 -0.12 0.32
CA LEU A 437 2.40 -1.57 0.51
C LEU A 437 3.72 -2.29 0.26
N VAL A 438 4.56 -1.75 -0.63
CA VAL A 438 5.91 -2.27 -0.87
C VAL A 438 6.80 -2.11 0.37
N GLN A 439 6.47 -1.20 1.30
CA GLN A 439 7.21 -1.00 2.54
C GLN A 439 6.83 -2.06 3.59
N HIS A 440 7.84 -2.65 4.24
CA HIS A 440 7.72 -3.82 5.13
C HIS A 440 6.68 -3.73 6.27
N LYS A 441 6.26 -2.53 6.68
CA LYS A 441 5.36 -2.35 7.83
C LYS A 441 3.91 -2.79 7.58
N LEU A 442 3.43 -2.72 6.33
CA LEU A 442 2.06 -3.08 5.96
C LEU A 442 1.93 -4.53 5.44
N GLN A 443 3.06 -5.25 5.32
CA GLN A 443 3.10 -6.61 4.77
C GLN A 443 2.43 -7.67 5.65
N ARG A 444 2.19 -7.39 6.93
CA ARG A 444 1.53 -8.32 7.86
C ARG A 444 -0.01 -8.28 7.78
N MET A 445 -0.59 -7.36 7.00
CA MET A 445 -2.03 -7.24 6.87
C MET A 445 -2.62 -8.39 6.05
N ASP A 446 -3.84 -8.82 6.40
CA ASP A 446 -4.57 -9.85 5.63
C ASP A 446 -4.85 -9.35 4.20
N TYR A 447 -4.60 -10.17 3.18
CA TYR A 447 -4.91 -9.83 1.79
C TYR A 447 -6.37 -9.46 1.58
N LYS A 448 -7.30 -10.02 2.34
CA LYS A 448 -8.72 -9.68 2.20
C LYS A 448 -8.96 -8.20 2.48
N LEU A 449 -8.22 -7.66 3.46
CA LEU A 449 -8.27 -6.25 3.81
C LEU A 449 -7.56 -5.40 2.76
N LEU A 450 -6.36 -5.81 2.33
CA LEU A 450 -5.60 -5.10 1.29
C LEU A 450 -6.38 -4.99 -0.03
N MET A 451 -6.96 -6.10 -0.48
CA MET A 451 -7.81 -6.15 -1.67
C MET A 451 -9.08 -5.30 -1.49
N SER A 452 -9.65 -5.26 -0.28
CA SER A 452 -10.81 -4.43 -0.01
C SER A 452 -10.48 -2.94 -0.08
N VAL A 453 -9.29 -2.53 0.37
CA VAL A 453 -8.81 -1.13 0.37
C VAL A 453 -8.39 -0.66 -1.01
N LEU A 454 -7.66 -1.50 -1.75
CA LEU A 454 -7.23 -1.19 -3.13
C LEU A 454 -8.40 -1.13 -4.11
N ASP A 455 -9.42 -1.95 -3.84
CA ASP A 455 -10.60 -2.12 -4.69
C ASP A 455 -10.27 -2.23 -6.19
N PRO A 456 -9.48 -3.23 -6.60
CA PRO A 456 -9.18 -3.40 -8.02
C PRO A 456 -10.47 -3.66 -8.79
N LYS A 457 -10.60 -3.07 -9.99
CA LYS A 457 -11.60 -3.54 -10.94
C LYS A 457 -11.24 -4.95 -11.38
N ILE A 458 -12.02 -5.92 -10.92
CA ILE A 458 -11.82 -7.36 -11.20
C ILE A 458 -12.53 -7.75 -12.51
N ASN A 459 -13.70 -7.16 -12.75
CA ASN A 459 -14.52 -7.41 -13.94
C ASN A 459 -14.43 -6.21 -14.90
N PHE A 460 -13.62 -6.36 -15.93
CA PHE A 460 -13.74 -5.57 -17.14
C PHE A 460 -14.83 -6.22 -17.99
N LYS A 461 -16.04 -5.63 -18.04
CA LYS A 461 -17.02 -6.04 -19.06
C LYS A 461 -16.44 -5.67 -20.42
N GLU A 462 -16.62 -6.53 -21.43
CA GLU A 462 -16.12 -6.35 -22.81
C GLU A 462 -16.66 -5.10 -23.56
N LEU A 463 -17.32 -4.17 -22.89
CA LEU A 463 -17.68 -2.86 -23.45
C LEU A 463 -17.51 -1.77 -22.39
N ASP A 464 -16.34 -1.14 -22.39
CA ASP A 464 -16.24 0.32 -22.26
C ASP A 464 -15.48 0.84 -23.49
N PRO A 465 -16.19 1.06 -24.62
CA PRO A 465 -15.61 1.73 -25.77
C PRO A 465 -15.61 3.23 -25.46
N ARG A 466 -14.53 3.73 -24.85
CA ARG A 466 -14.00 5.12 -24.94
C ARG A 466 -13.16 5.47 -23.71
N GLN A 467 -11.85 5.30 -23.84
CA GLN A 467 -10.93 6.41 -23.59
C GLN A 467 -9.86 6.38 -24.69
N ASP A 468 -9.75 7.48 -25.42
CA ASP A 468 -8.84 7.78 -26.53
C ASP A 468 -7.34 7.75 -26.14
N ASN A 469 -6.88 6.69 -25.46
CA ASN A 469 -5.55 6.60 -24.88
C ASN A 469 -4.78 5.34 -25.29
N SER A 470 -5.27 4.49 -26.20
CA SER A 470 -4.53 3.29 -26.65
C SER A 470 -3.12 3.64 -27.13
N ASP A 471 -2.97 4.73 -27.89
CA ASP A 471 -1.67 5.18 -28.41
C ASP A 471 -0.76 5.80 -27.34
N LYS A 472 -1.33 6.48 -26.34
CA LYS A 472 -0.58 7.02 -25.19
C LYS A 472 -0.16 5.90 -24.23
N PHE A 473 -1.02 4.90 -24.08
CA PHE A 473 -0.80 3.72 -23.25
C PHE A 473 0.26 2.80 -23.87
N LEU A 474 0.20 2.59 -25.19
CA LEU A 474 1.22 1.91 -25.99
C LEU A 474 2.60 2.57 -25.80
N LYS A 475 2.70 3.88 -25.98
CA LYS A 475 3.95 4.63 -25.75
C LYS A 475 4.44 4.57 -24.29
N SER A 476 3.53 4.43 -23.33
CA SER A 476 3.89 4.26 -21.92
C SER A 476 4.35 2.83 -21.62
N LEU A 477 3.82 1.82 -22.31
CA LEU A 477 4.18 0.41 -22.15
C LEU A 477 5.57 0.11 -22.72
N THR A 478 5.90 0.70 -23.88
CA THR A 478 7.22 0.55 -24.52
C THR A 478 8.36 1.17 -23.72
N GLY A 479 8.06 2.15 -22.86
CA GLY A 479 9.01 2.65 -21.87
C GLY A 479 9.17 1.77 -20.62
N VAL A 480 8.24 0.84 -20.36
CA VAL A 480 8.19 0.03 -19.13
C VAL A 480 8.69 -1.40 -19.33
N PHE A 481 8.44 -2.00 -20.51
CA PHE A 481 8.87 -3.36 -20.86
C PHE A 481 9.67 -3.38 -22.18
N SER A 482 10.76 -4.14 -22.19
CA SER A 482 11.49 -4.47 -23.42
C SER A 482 10.81 -5.62 -24.17
N ALA A 483 11.00 -5.71 -25.49
CA ALA A 483 10.57 -6.86 -26.28
C ALA A 483 11.13 -8.20 -25.74
N ASN A 484 12.35 -8.17 -25.18
CA ASN A 484 12.95 -9.34 -24.52
C ASN A 484 12.23 -9.73 -23.22
N ASP A 485 11.68 -8.76 -22.48
CA ASP A 485 10.93 -9.02 -21.26
C ASP A 485 9.60 -9.71 -21.58
N ILE A 486 8.93 -9.30 -22.66
CA ILE A 486 7.70 -9.92 -23.13
C ILE A 486 7.98 -11.36 -23.60
N LEU A 487 9.11 -11.59 -24.28
CA LEU A 487 9.53 -12.95 -24.67
C LEU A 487 9.81 -13.84 -23.45
N ARG A 488 10.52 -13.33 -22.43
CA ARG A 488 10.77 -14.05 -21.17
C ARG A 488 9.47 -14.44 -20.47
N LEU A 489 8.49 -13.53 -20.43
CA LEU A 489 7.17 -13.82 -19.89
C LEU A 489 6.47 -14.94 -20.67
N LYS A 490 6.55 -14.92 -21.99
CA LYS A 490 6.00 -15.97 -22.85
C LYS A 490 6.67 -17.32 -22.61
N ASP A 491 7.99 -17.35 -22.50
CA ASP A 491 8.75 -18.57 -22.20
C ASP A 491 8.37 -19.16 -20.83
N TYR A 492 8.12 -18.31 -19.83
CA TYR A 492 7.56 -18.75 -18.55
C TYR A 492 6.15 -19.34 -18.71
N THR A 493 5.25 -18.69 -19.46
CA THR A 493 3.89 -19.22 -19.69
C THR A 493 3.91 -20.58 -20.38
N ASN A 494 4.86 -20.80 -21.28
CA ASN A 494 5.10 -22.08 -21.96
C ASN A 494 5.76 -23.14 -21.05
N GLY A 495 6.26 -22.75 -19.88
CA GLY A 495 6.94 -23.64 -18.92
C GLY A 495 8.41 -23.91 -19.26
N LEU A 496 9.03 -23.06 -20.09
CA LEU A 496 10.44 -23.18 -20.47
C LEU A 496 11.39 -22.58 -19.42
N ILE A 497 10.87 -21.68 -18.58
CA ILE A 497 11.64 -20.92 -17.59
C ILE A 497 10.97 -21.05 -16.21
N GLU A 498 11.77 -21.10 -15.14
CA GLU A 498 11.29 -21.10 -13.76
C GLU A 498 10.81 -19.71 -13.28
N HIS A 499 9.99 -19.68 -12.22
CA HIS A 499 9.37 -18.45 -11.73
C HIS A 499 10.35 -17.37 -11.25
N TYR A 500 11.55 -17.73 -10.76
CA TYR A 500 12.54 -16.77 -10.29
C TYR A 500 12.99 -15.78 -11.37
N ALA A 501 13.02 -16.22 -12.63
CA ALA A 501 13.48 -15.42 -13.75
C ALA A 501 12.41 -14.44 -14.28
N ILE A 502 11.23 -14.37 -13.66
CA ILE A 502 10.22 -13.34 -13.98
C ILE A 502 9.89 -12.44 -12.79
N LEU A 503 10.44 -12.72 -11.59
CA LEU A 503 10.17 -11.98 -10.36
C LEU A 503 10.49 -10.48 -10.46
N ASP A 504 11.45 -10.10 -11.32
CA ASP A 504 11.82 -8.72 -11.63
C ASP A 504 10.73 -7.94 -12.40
N LEU A 505 9.87 -8.66 -13.13
CA LEU A 505 8.81 -8.09 -13.97
C LEU A 505 7.44 -8.04 -13.27
N VAL A 506 7.19 -8.96 -12.33
CA VAL A 506 5.89 -9.08 -11.62
C VAL A 506 5.46 -7.79 -10.92
N PRO A 507 6.32 -7.04 -10.21
CA PRO A 507 5.91 -5.80 -9.55
C PRO A 507 5.38 -4.75 -10.51
N ARG A 508 5.98 -4.65 -11.71
CA ARG A 508 5.54 -3.71 -12.76
C ARG A 508 4.20 -4.13 -13.36
N LEU A 509 4.03 -5.43 -13.61
CA LEU A 509 2.77 -5.98 -14.10
C LEU A 509 1.64 -5.80 -13.07
N ALA A 510 1.91 -6.09 -11.81
CA ALA A 510 0.98 -5.85 -10.71
C ALA A 510 0.61 -4.36 -10.65
N HIS A 511 1.59 -3.45 -10.73
CA HIS A 511 1.33 -2.02 -10.74
C HIS A 511 0.37 -1.58 -11.83
N LEU A 512 0.61 -2.00 -13.07
CA LEU A 512 -0.24 -1.64 -14.21
C LEU A 512 -1.65 -2.25 -14.10
N TYR A 513 -1.76 -3.47 -13.55
CA TYR A 513 -3.04 -4.11 -13.29
C TYR A 513 -3.86 -3.34 -12.24
N PHE A 514 -3.28 -3.05 -11.07
CA PHE A 514 -3.96 -2.34 -9.99
C PHE A 514 -4.24 -0.85 -10.30
N GLN A 515 -3.56 -0.28 -11.30
CA GLN A 515 -3.90 1.04 -11.86
C GLN A 515 -5.06 1.01 -12.87
N GLU A 516 -5.70 -0.14 -13.08
CA GLU A 516 -6.78 -0.33 -14.05
C GLU A 516 -6.35 -0.06 -15.50
N LYS A 517 -5.03 -0.05 -15.77
CA LYS A 517 -4.47 0.16 -17.11
C LYS A 517 -4.43 -1.12 -17.95
N LEU A 518 -4.40 -2.28 -17.29
CA LEU A 518 -4.50 -3.59 -17.93
C LEU A 518 -5.93 -4.13 -17.73
N PRO A 519 -6.83 -4.02 -18.72
CA PRO A 519 -8.21 -4.49 -18.64
C PRO A 519 -8.31 -6.01 -18.77
N VAL A 520 -7.64 -6.76 -17.89
CA VAL A 520 -7.65 -8.22 -17.88
C VAL A 520 -8.54 -8.72 -16.76
N THR A 521 -9.49 -9.60 -17.06
CA THR A 521 -10.36 -10.19 -16.03
C THR A 521 -9.60 -11.27 -15.23
N LEU A 522 -9.37 -11.02 -13.94
CA LEU A 522 -8.81 -12.01 -13.01
C LEU A 522 -9.88 -12.43 -11.99
N SER A 523 -9.77 -13.62 -11.41
CA SER A 523 -10.58 -13.94 -10.22
C SER A 523 -10.03 -13.23 -8.97
N TYR A 524 -10.85 -13.07 -7.93
CA TYR A 524 -10.41 -12.44 -6.67
C TYR A 524 -9.17 -13.12 -6.07
N VAL A 525 -9.11 -14.45 -6.10
CA VAL A 525 -7.96 -15.22 -5.59
C VAL A 525 -6.74 -15.03 -6.49
N GLN A 526 -6.91 -14.98 -7.81
CA GLN A 526 -5.83 -14.69 -8.76
C GLN A 526 -5.22 -13.29 -8.55
N ALA A 527 -6.07 -12.27 -8.39
CA ALA A 527 -5.61 -10.91 -8.11
C ALA A 527 -4.91 -10.82 -6.74
N ALA A 528 -5.38 -11.56 -5.73
CA ALA A 528 -4.73 -11.62 -4.43
C ALA A 528 -3.35 -12.32 -4.49
N VAL A 529 -3.20 -13.38 -5.30
CA VAL A 529 -1.89 -14.01 -5.54
C VAL A 529 -0.94 -13.02 -6.25
N LEU A 530 -1.43 -12.28 -7.24
CA LEU A 530 -0.66 -11.22 -7.91
C LEU A 530 -0.22 -10.11 -6.94
N LEU A 531 -1.08 -9.75 -5.98
CA LEU A 531 -0.76 -8.78 -4.92
C LEU A 531 0.37 -9.29 -4.01
N TYR A 532 0.30 -10.53 -3.55
CA TYR A 532 1.33 -11.08 -2.65
C TYR A 532 2.70 -11.19 -3.32
N ILE A 533 2.75 -11.76 -4.52
CA ILE A 533 4.00 -12.00 -5.23
C ILE A 533 4.54 -10.71 -5.84
N GLY A 534 3.67 -9.92 -6.47
CA GLY A 534 4.05 -8.71 -7.20
C GLY A 534 4.25 -7.48 -6.32
N MET A 535 3.38 -7.24 -5.34
CA MET A 535 3.43 -6.00 -4.55
C MET A 535 4.14 -6.18 -3.21
N LEU A 536 3.78 -7.22 -2.46
CA LEU A 536 4.35 -7.45 -1.13
C LEU A 536 5.74 -8.12 -1.21
N GLY A 537 6.06 -8.74 -2.34
CA GLY A 537 7.33 -9.44 -2.54
C GLY A 537 7.53 -10.56 -1.51
N GLN A 538 6.45 -11.21 -1.08
CA GLN A 538 6.50 -12.24 -0.05
C GLN A 538 6.89 -13.60 -0.65
N ASP A 539 7.64 -14.37 0.15
CA ASP A 539 7.95 -15.75 -0.17
C ASP A 539 6.68 -16.62 -0.15
N ILE A 540 6.71 -17.67 -0.95
CA ILE A 540 5.58 -18.58 -1.16
C ILE A 540 5.16 -19.26 0.14
N SER A 541 6.11 -19.54 1.04
CA SER A 541 5.83 -20.09 2.38
C SER A 541 4.93 -19.16 3.20
N CYS A 542 5.14 -17.84 3.13
CA CYS A 542 4.32 -16.86 3.82
C CYS A 542 2.91 -16.79 3.20
N ILE A 543 2.82 -16.87 1.87
CA ILE A 543 1.53 -16.89 1.15
C ILE A 543 0.72 -18.14 1.53
N GLN A 544 1.38 -19.30 1.69
CA GLN A 544 0.76 -20.54 2.11
C GLN A 544 0.13 -20.42 3.51
N GLU A 545 0.82 -19.79 4.47
CA GLU A 545 0.29 -19.53 5.81
C GLU A 545 -0.91 -18.58 5.79
N GLN A 546 -0.82 -17.49 5.02
CA GLN A 546 -1.88 -16.47 5.01
C GLN A 546 -3.13 -16.89 4.21
N MET A 547 -2.94 -17.50 3.03
CA MET A 547 -4.05 -17.95 2.19
C MET A 547 -4.61 -19.31 2.59
N LYS A 548 -3.89 -20.09 3.39
CA LYS A 548 -4.22 -21.49 3.73
C LYS A 548 -4.40 -22.36 2.47
N LEU A 549 -3.53 -22.15 1.49
CA LEU A 549 -3.50 -22.88 0.21
C LEU A 549 -2.19 -23.63 0.08
N GLU A 550 -2.22 -24.82 -0.53
CA GLU A 550 -1.02 -25.57 -0.88
C GLU A 550 -0.16 -24.81 -1.91
N ALA A 551 1.16 -24.91 -1.79
CA ALA A 551 2.12 -24.24 -2.68
C ALA A 551 1.86 -24.51 -4.17
N ASP A 552 1.55 -25.76 -4.54
CA ASP A 552 1.28 -26.16 -5.92
C ASP A 552 0.08 -25.41 -6.51
N ARG A 553 -0.97 -25.20 -5.72
CA ARG A 553 -2.14 -24.42 -6.15
C ARG A 553 -1.80 -22.96 -6.37
N ILE A 554 -0.92 -22.38 -5.55
CA ILE A 554 -0.45 -21.00 -5.69
C ILE A 554 0.31 -20.84 -7.01
N PHE A 555 1.21 -21.77 -7.34
CA PHE A 555 1.94 -21.77 -8.61
C PHE A 555 1.01 -21.90 -9.83
N VAL A 556 0.01 -22.78 -9.77
CA VAL A 556 -0.97 -22.92 -10.85
C VAL A 556 -1.77 -21.64 -11.06
N LEU A 557 -2.20 -21.00 -9.96
CA LEU A 557 -2.92 -19.72 -10.03
C LEU A 557 -2.03 -18.60 -10.58
N PHE A 558 -0.78 -18.52 -10.13
CA PHE A 558 0.19 -17.53 -10.60
C PHE A 558 0.49 -17.69 -12.09
N ARG A 559 0.72 -18.93 -12.56
CA ARG A 559 0.91 -19.22 -13.99
C ARG A 559 -0.29 -18.78 -14.82
N LYS A 560 -1.53 -19.08 -14.37
CA LYS A 560 -2.76 -18.64 -15.05
C LYS A 560 -2.87 -17.11 -15.14
N VAL A 561 -2.48 -16.38 -14.10
CA VAL A 561 -2.44 -14.90 -14.11
C VAL A 561 -1.43 -14.42 -15.14
N MET A 562 -0.22 -14.97 -15.13
CA MET A 562 0.83 -14.57 -16.05
C MET A 562 0.48 -14.87 -17.50
N THR A 563 -0.17 -16.00 -17.79
CA THR A 563 -0.68 -16.30 -19.14
C THR A 563 -1.64 -15.21 -19.62
N LYS A 564 -2.67 -14.89 -18.84
CA LYS A 564 -3.64 -13.84 -19.21
C LYS A 564 -3.01 -12.47 -19.43
N LEU A 565 -2.08 -12.07 -18.56
CA LEU A 565 -1.38 -10.78 -18.69
C LEU A 565 -0.45 -10.76 -19.91
N THR A 566 0.25 -11.87 -20.17
CA THR A 566 1.18 -11.99 -21.30
C THR A 566 0.45 -12.04 -22.62
N ASP A 567 -0.68 -12.76 -22.71
CA ASP A 567 -1.52 -12.82 -23.91
C ASP A 567 -1.99 -11.42 -24.32
N TYR A 568 -2.49 -10.63 -23.36
CA TYR A 568 -2.89 -9.25 -23.60
C TYR A 568 -1.71 -8.35 -24.04
N LEU A 569 -0.55 -8.48 -23.40
CA LEU A 569 0.64 -7.72 -23.81
C LEU A 569 1.13 -8.12 -25.21
N TYR A 570 1.00 -9.40 -25.57
CA TYR A 570 1.41 -9.91 -26.88
C TYR A 570 0.48 -9.45 -28.01
N GLU A 571 -0.83 -9.38 -27.76
CA GLU A 571 -1.80 -8.78 -28.70
C GLU A 571 -1.48 -7.31 -29.00
N ILE A 572 -1.01 -6.57 -27.99
CA ILE A 572 -0.70 -5.15 -28.08
C ILE A 572 0.67 -4.90 -28.75
N SER A 573 1.65 -5.76 -28.51
CA SER A 573 3.05 -5.58 -28.95
C SER A 573 3.44 -6.35 -30.20
N SER A 574 2.48 -7.01 -30.88
CA SER A 574 2.74 -7.91 -32.01
C SER A 574 3.47 -7.26 -33.20
N GLU A 575 3.36 -5.93 -33.36
CA GLU A 575 4.05 -5.18 -34.41
C GLU A 575 5.51 -4.85 -34.04
N GLU A 576 5.81 -4.61 -32.77
CA GLU A 576 7.17 -4.24 -32.31
C GLU A 576 8.06 -5.47 -32.11
N ILE A 577 7.50 -6.59 -31.62
CA ILE A 577 8.25 -7.85 -31.44
C ILE A 577 8.80 -8.38 -32.77
N LYS A 578 8.08 -8.17 -33.88
CA LYS A 578 8.56 -8.50 -35.24
C LYS A 578 9.81 -7.71 -35.63
N THR A 579 10.02 -6.54 -35.04
CA THR A 579 11.12 -5.62 -35.35
C THR A 579 12.32 -5.70 -34.39
N ALA A 580 12.19 -6.40 -33.25
CA ALA A 580 13.07 -6.21 -32.10
C ALA A 580 14.43 -6.95 -32.12
N PRO A 581 14.58 -8.21 -32.58
CA PRO A 581 15.91 -8.78 -32.69
C PRO A 581 16.53 -8.46 -34.06
N PRO A 582 17.83 -8.10 -34.13
CA PRO A 582 18.58 -8.26 -35.37
C PRO A 582 18.58 -9.76 -35.68
N ARG A 583 17.71 -10.20 -36.59
CA ARG A 583 17.87 -11.52 -37.17
C ARG A 583 19.25 -11.51 -37.80
N LEU A 584 20.17 -12.32 -37.27
CA LEU A 584 21.32 -12.74 -38.06
C LEU A 584 20.72 -13.18 -39.39
N LYS A 585 21.17 -12.58 -40.49
CA LYS A 585 20.89 -13.16 -41.80
C LYS A 585 21.48 -14.56 -41.71
N GLU A 586 20.64 -15.56 -41.43
CA GLU A 586 20.89 -16.89 -41.94
C GLU A 586 21.13 -16.64 -43.42
N GLY A 587 22.39 -16.75 -43.84
CA GLY A 587 22.73 -16.61 -45.23
C GLY A 587 21.85 -17.62 -45.94
N ALA A 588 20.82 -17.12 -46.61
CA ALA A 588 20.07 -17.95 -47.52
C ALA A 588 21.12 -18.44 -48.51
N PHE A 589 21.47 -19.71 -48.41
CA PHE A 589 22.17 -20.40 -49.48
C PHE A 589 21.16 -20.55 -50.61
N GLU A 590 20.84 -19.43 -51.25
CA GLU A 590 20.19 -19.43 -52.54
C GLU A 590 21.18 -20.11 -53.49
N PRO A 591 20.80 -21.19 -54.19
CA PRO A 591 21.68 -21.78 -55.18
C PRO A 591 22.02 -20.69 -56.19
N HIS A 592 23.32 -20.53 -56.45
CA HIS A 592 23.81 -19.57 -57.44
C HIS A 592 23.04 -19.80 -58.75
N ASN A 593 22.43 -18.75 -59.32
CA ASN A 593 21.67 -18.84 -60.58
C ASN A 593 22.53 -19.21 -61.81
N ILE A 594 23.83 -19.37 -61.61
CA ILE A 594 24.83 -19.66 -62.63
C ILE A 594 25.41 -21.02 -62.26
N SER A 595 25.44 -21.93 -63.21
CA SER A 595 26.03 -23.26 -62.97
C SER A 595 27.53 -23.12 -62.70
N LEU A 596 28.09 -24.00 -61.86
CA LEU A 596 29.53 -24.02 -61.56
C LEU A 596 30.39 -24.09 -62.82
N ASP A 597 29.88 -24.72 -63.88
CA ASP A 597 30.55 -24.84 -65.18
C ASP A 597 30.54 -23.52 -65.96
N GLU A 598 29.49 -22.70 -65.84
CA GLU A 598 29.43 -21.37 -66.46
C GLU A 598 30.35 -20.38 -65.75
N ASP A 599 30.44 -20.41 -64.42
CA ASP A 599 31.36 -19.55 -63.64
C ASP A 599 32.83 -19.93 -63.86
N LEU A 600 33.11 -21.22 -64.01
CA LEU A 600 34.45 -21.71 -64.38
C LEU A 600 34.84 -21.31 -65.81
N ASN A 601 33.90 -21.32 -66.76
CA ASN A 601 34.14 -20.88 -68.14
C ASN A 601 34.32 -19.37 -68.23
N ASP A 602 33.51 -18.58 -67.53
CA ASP A 602 33.64 -17.12 -67.51
C ASP A 602 34.98 -16.70 -66.86
N GLY A 603 35.38 -17.41 -65.79
CA GLY A 603 36.70 -17.28 -65.18
C GLY A 603 37.86 -17.70 -66.10
N ALA A 604 37.67 -18.73 -66.93
CA ALA A 604 38.65 -19.18 -67.91
C ALA A 604 38.80 -18.17 -69.06
N GLU A 605 37.70 -17.61 -69.57
CA GLU A 605 37.71 -16.58 -70.61
C GLU A 605 38.38 -15.30 -70.12
N GLN A 606 38.07 -14.85 -68.90
CA GLN A 606 38.73 -13.69 -68.28
C GLN A 606 40.24 -13.93 -68.06
N PHE A 607 40.63 -15.18 -67.73
CA PHE A 607 42.04 -15.54 -67.61
C PHE A 607 42.75 -15.58 -68.97
N GLU A 608 42.09 -16.10 -70.01
CA GLU A 608 42.62 -16.10 -71.37
C GLU A 608 42.73 -14.68 -71.97
N GLU A 609 41.75 -13.81 -71.76
CA GLU A 609 41.82 -12.41 -72.15
C GLU A 609 42.92 -11.67 -71.36
N GLY A 610 43.05 -11.96 -70.06
CA GLY A 610 44.15 -11.47 -69.23
C GLY A 610 45.53 -11.97 -69.67
N MET A 611 45.61 -13.18 -70.22
CA MET A 611 46.82 -13.76 -70.82
C MET A 611 47.13 -13.15 -72.19
N LYS A 612 46.12 -12.96 -73.05
CA LYS A 612 46.26 -12.33 -74.38
C LYS A 612 46.70 -10.89 -74.28
N THR A 613 46.07 -10.09 -73.40
CA THR A 613 46.48 -8.70 -73.15
C THR A 613 47.89 -8.59 -72.56
N LYS A 614 48.32 -9.56 -71.73
CA LYS A 614 49.71 -9.64 -71.25
C LYS A 614 50.70 -10.11 -72.32
N MET A 615 50.31 -11.02 -73.22
CA MET A 615 51.14 -11.47 -74.35
C MET A 615 51.31 -10.38 -75.41
N GLU A 616 50.26 -9.60 -75.69
CA GLU A 616 50.33 -8.44 -76.61
C GLU A 616 51.26 -7.35 -76.07
N GLY A 617 51.32 -7.15 -74.75
CA GLY A 617 52.30 -6.23 -74.13
C GLY A 617 53.76 -6.70 -74.17
N LEU A 618 54.02 -8.00 -74.36
CA LEU A 618 55.36 -8.60 -74.40
C LEU A 618 55.94 -8.70 -75.83
N LEU A 619 55.09 -8.60 -76.87
CA LEU A 619 55.48 -8.67 -78.28
C LEU A 619 55.55 -7.28 -78.94
N ASN A 620 56.15 -6.30 -78.27
CA ASN A 620 56.49 -5.03 -78.90
C ASN A 620 57.69 -5.23 -79.86
N PRO A 621 57.56 -4.94 -81.18
CA PRO A 621 58.62 -5.15 -82.16
C PRO A 621 59.88 -4.32 -81.88
N GLU A 622 59.79 -3.24 -81.07
CA GLU A 622 60.93 -2.41 -80.66
C GLU A 622 61.81 -3.05 -79.57
N LEU A 623 61.28 -3.98 -78.75
CA LEU A 623 62.07 -4.69 -77.72
C LEU A 623 62.86 -5.86 -78.30
N LEU A 624 62.39 -6.47 -79.39
CA LEU A 624 63.11 -7.52 -80.12
C LEU A 624 64.27 -6.98 -80.97
N GLN A 625 64.24 -5.70 -81.36
CA GLN A 625 65.36 -5.03 -82.04
C GLN A 625 66.60 -4.83 -81.14
N GLN A 626 66.45 -4.92 -79.82
CA GLN A 626 67.56 -4.80 -78.86
C GLN A 626 68.48 -6.04 -78.82
N TYR A 627 68.06 -7.15 -79.44
CA TYR A 627 68.85 -8.37 -79.60
C TYR A 627 69.24 -8.66 -81.05
N ALA A 628 68.93 -7.74 -81.98
CA ALA A 628 69.34 -7.86 -83.38
C ALA A 628 70.84 -7.60 -83.51
N ILE A 629 71.61 -8.66 -83.81
CA ILE A 629 73.01 -8.54 -84.19
C ILE A 629 73.04 -7.92 -85.59
N VAL A 630 73.58 -6.72 -85.71
CA VAL A 630 73.75 -6.04 -87.00
C VAL A 630 74.78 -6.83 -87.83
N ASP A 631 74.31 -7.41 -88.93
CA ASP A 631 75.12 -8.15 -89.89
C ASP A 631 76.17 -7.23 -90.54
N LYS A 632 77.38 -7.24 -89.98
CA LYS A 632 78.58 -6.61 -90.55
C LYS A 632 79.64 -7.69 -90.72
N ASN A 633 79.52 -8.46 -91.79
CA ASN A 633 80.47 -9.51 -92.20
C ASN A 633 81.95 -9.02 -92.29
N ALA A 634 82.21 -7.70 -92.30
CA ALA A 634 83.57 -7.13 -92.30
C ALA A 634 84.30 -7.17 -90.93
N ASP A 635 83.59 -7.20 -89.79
CA ASP A 635 84.24 -7.21 -88.46
C ASP A 635 84.50 -8.64 -87.96
N LEU A 636 83.71 -9.62 -88.42
CA LEU A 636 83.94 -11.05 -88.21
C LEU A 636 85.16 -11.55 -89.01
N GLU A 637 85.36 -11.07 -90.25
CA GLU A 637 86.54 -11.41 -91.05
C GLU A 637 87.85 -10.86 -90.46
N LYS A 638 87.83 -9.66 -89.85
CA LYS A 638 89.00 -9.11 -89.13
C LYS A 638 89.35 -9.87 -87.86
N ALA A 639 88.36 -10.41 -87.15
CA ALA A 639 88.58 -11.24 -85.96
C ALA A 639 89.08 -12.66 -86.30
N LEU A 640 88.83 -13.14 -87.52
CA LEU A 640 89.31 -14.43 -88.04
C LEU A 640 90.69 -14.34 -88.72
N GLN A 641 91.06 -13.19 -89.29
CA GLN A 641 92.35 -13.00 -89.98
C GLN A 641 93.52 -12.58 -89.08
N SER A 642 93.30 -12.11 -87.84
CA SER A 642 94.37 -11.86 -86.86
C SER A 642 94.86 -13.15 -86.17
N GLY A 643 94.92 -14.26 -86.91
CA GLY A 643 95.40 -15.56 -86.47
C GLY A 643 96.82 -15.83 -86.96
N GLY A 644 97.81 -15.56 -86.12
CA GLY A 644 99.21 -15.96 -86.32
C GLY A 644 99.66 -17.07 -85.38
N GLY A 645 98.83 -18.08 -85.13
CA GLY A 645 99.18 -19.24 -84.28
C GLY A 645 97.94 -19.97 -83.75
N LYS A 646 97.89 -21.29 -83.97
CA LYS A 646 96.80 -22.24 -83.64
C LYS A 646 95.94 -21.84 -82.41
N ILE A 647 94.66 -21.53 -82.64
CA ILE A 647 93.64 -21.40 -81.58
C ILE A 647 93.02 -22.79 -81.34
N ALA A 648 93.08 -23.27 -80.09
CA ALA A 648 92.53 -24.55 -79.66
C ALA A 648 90.98 -24.51 -79.55
N ALA A 649 90.33 -25.66 -79.78
CA ALA A 649 88.88 -25.82 -79.66
C ALA A 649 88.40 -25.50 -78.23
N GLY A 650 87.82 -24.31 -78.04
CA GLY A 650 87.36 -23.82 -76.73
C GLY A 650 87.55 -22.32 -76.47
N GLY A 651 88.07 -21.54 -77.42
CA GLY A 651 88.24 -20.08 -77.27
C GLY A 651 86.94 -19.29 -77.49
N VAL A 652 86.56 -18.46 -76.51
CA VAL A 652 85.43 -17.52 -76.63
C VAL A 652 85.92 -16.23 -77.29
N ILE A 653 85.31 -15.82 -78.40
CA ILE A 653 85.57 -14.54 -79.08
C ILE A 653 84.47 -13.56 -78.67
N SER A 654 84.82 -12.51 -77.92
CA SER A 654 83.87 -11.47 -77.52
C SER A 654 83.87 -10.31 -78.52
N VAL A 655 82.75 -10.04 -79.18
CA VAL A 655 82.55 -8.84 -80.00
C VAL A 655 81.82 -7.80 -79.15
N LYS A 656 82.34 -6.57 -79.09
CA LYS A 656 81.75 -5.48 -78.28
C LYS A 656 80.43 -5.03 -78.89
N SER A 657 79.31 -5.15 -78.15
CA SER A 657 78.07 -4.46 -78.48
C SER A 657 78.10 -3.01 -77.96
N SER A 658 77.65 -2.07 -78.78
CA SER A 658 77.58 -0.65 -78.44
C SER A 658 76.41 -0.38 -77.49
N LYS A 659 76.68 -0.28 -76.19
CA LYS A 659 75.73 0.28 -75.21
C LYS A 659 75.78 1.81 -75.25
N SER A 660 74.73 2.46 -75.74
CA SER A 660 74.40 3.85 -75.40
C SER A 660 73.41 3.87 -74.23
N LYS A 661 73.79 4.52 -73.13
CA LYS A 661 72.92 4.81 -71.98
C LYS A 661 71.73 5.67 -72.40
N ILE A 662 70.52 5.31 -71.97
CA ILE A 662 69.39 6.23 -71.85
C ILE A 662 68.73 6.04 -70.48
N ASP A 663 68.40 7.19 -69.90
CA ASP A 663 67.97 7.47 -68.55
C ASP A 663 66.59 6.94 -68.15
N LYS A 664 66.42 6.74 -66.85
CA LYS A 664 65.13 6.48 -66.18
C LYS A 664 64.20 7.70 -66.34
N PRO A 665 62.92 7.54 -66.75
CA PRO A 665 61.92 8.55 -66.48
C PRO A 665 61.21 8.31 -65.14
N ALA A 666 60.78 9.43 -64.58
CA ALA A 666 60.35 9.65 -63.22
C ALA A 666 59.00 9.00 -62.86
N LYS A 667 58.90 8.62 -61.58
CA LYS A 667 57.64 8.39 -60.87
C LYS A 667 56.90 9.73 -60.73
N HIS A 668 55.70 9.83 -61.30
CA HIS A 668 54.71 10.80 -60.83
C HIS A 668 54.01 10.24 -59.60
N LYS A 669 54.01 11.04 -58.53
CA LYS A 669 53.23 10.91 -57.30
C LYS A 669 51.95 11.75 -57.44
N GLU A 670 50.87 11.26 -56.84
CA GLU A 670 49.95 11.95 -55.91
C GLU A 670 48.78 10.98 -55.61
N SER A 671 48.19 10.86 -54.43
CA SER A 671 48.44 11.47 -53.13
C SER A 671 47.68 10.65 -52.07
N HIS A 672 48.36 10.28 -50.99
CA HIS A 672 47.74 9.99 -49.70
C HIS A 672 48.36 10.97 -48.69
N GLN A 673 47.53 11.87 -48.14
CA GLN A 673 47.74 12.55 -46.87
C GLN A 673 46.68 12.00 -45.91
N SER A 674 46.86 11.81 -44.61
CA SER A 674 47.85 12.22 -43.59
C SER A 674 47.56 11.32 -42.38
N GLY A 675 48.49 10.81 -41.56
CA GLY A 675 49.69 11.43 -41.00
C GLY A 675 49.33 12.10 -39.66
N LYS A 676 49.69 11.52 -38.50
CA LYS A 676 50.74 11.97 -37.54
C LYS A 676 50.22 11.64 -36.12
N LYS A 677 50.96 11.47 -35.02
CA LYS A 677 52.35 11.58 -34.52
C LYS A 677 52.24 11.00 -33.07
N ARG A 678 53.25 10.53 -32.34
CA ARG A 678 54.55 11.16 -32.02
C ARG A 678 55.38 10.17 -31.17
N ASN A 679 56.70 10.25 -31.37
CA ASN A 679 57.82 9.67 -30.61
C ASN A 679 57.67 9.82 -29.08
N LYS A 680 58.02 8.80 -28.28
CA LYS A 680 59.38 8.32 -27.89
C LYS A 680 60.03 9.26 -26.88
N ASP A 681 60.15 8.81 -25.63
CA ASP A 681 61.37 8.97 -24.82
C ASP A 681 61.45 7.88 -23.74
N VAL A 682 62.69 7.46 -23.51
CA VAL A 682 63.12 6.24 -22.82
C VAL A 682 63.81 6.62 -21.51
N SER A 683 63.54 5.81 -20.48
CA SER A 683 64.38 5.50 -19.31
C SER A 683 64.65 6.58 -18.25
N GLY A 684 64.44 6.20 -16.98
CA GLY A 684 64.92 7.00 -15.84
C GLY A 684 64.39 6.59 -14.46
N SER A 685 64.68 5.35 -14.05
CA SER A 685 64.99 4.92 -12.67
C SER A 685 64.17 5.38 -11.44
N LYS A 686 63.61 4.36 -10.75
CA LYS A 686 63.72 4.05 -9.30
C LYS A 686 63.47 5.16 -8.25
N SER A 687 62.41 4.94 -7.47
CA SER A 687 62.45 4.48 -6.05
C SER A 687 61.65 5.31 -5.02
N ASN A 688 60.83 4.54 -4.27
CA ASN A 688 60.59 4.63 -2.83
C ASN A 688 60.28 5.99 -2.19
N LYS A 689 59.06 6.14 -1.66
CA LYS A 689 58.72 5.80 -0.25
C LYS A 689 57.25 6.10 0.05
N LYS A 690 56.62 5.19 0.81
CA LYS A 690 55.77 5.40 2.01
C LYS A 690 55.17 6.81 2.16
N ARG A 691 53.89 7.00 2.50
CA ARG A 691 53.16 6.37 3.62
C ARG A 691 51.72 6.89 3.62
N LYS A 692 50.78 6.02 3.99
CA LYS A 692 49.51 6.24 4.71
C LYS A 692 48.93 7.66 4.78
N SER A 693 47.67 7.77 4.36
CA SER A 693 46.53 7.99 5.26
C SER A 693 45.35 7.19 4.73
#